data_AF-A0A9E3TXB2-F1
#
_entry.id   AF-A0A9E3TXB2-F1
#
_cell.length_a   1.000
_cell.length_b   1.000
_cell.length_c   1.000
_cell.angle_alpha   90.00
_cell.angle_beta   90.00
_cell.angle_gamma   90.00
#
_symmetry.space_group_name_H-M   'P 1'
#
loop_
_entity.id
_entity.type
_entity.pdbx_description
1 polymer ?
#
loop_
_entity_poly.entity_id
_entity_poly.type
_entity_poly.pdbx_seq_one_letter_code
_entity_poly.pdbx_strand_id
1 'polypeptide(L)'
;MPESTSPLDPAALAAQSASKNKYVRAVSPRLRKLLYFVFALVALLGANAAYLASITAIEWAQGRTYQNYFYQYMFLAHLVLGLLLVVPFVVFGVFHMLAARNRHNRRAVRIGYVLLAASLVVLISGLLLMRIAGFDLRQPLARKTVYWLHVIVPLAVAWLYWLHRLAGPKIKWRIGLSYAAAVGVVVLVMVGLHTQDPRQWYAQGPESGVKYFEPSLARTTTGKFIPAESLMNDDYCKKCHADVHAAWSESVHRFSSFNNPPYHASVNGTREVSLKRDGSVQASRWCAGCHDPVPFFSGAFDDPKFDTVNHPTSQAGITCTVCHAITNVNSTRGNADYTIEEPLHYPFAYSDNPALQWINNQLVKSKPEFHKRTFLKPFHKTAEFCSGCHKVHLPFALNHYKEFLRGQNHYDPYLLSGVSGHGSRSFYYPPKAQDNCNGCHMPLAASDDFGAKFFNGATELSVHNHLFPAANTGIAWLRNKPDVIAAHQQFLDGTMRVDIFGIHRGGEIDGELVAPLRPEVPTLKAGDRVLIDTVIRTLKLGHLFTQGTVDSNEVWLDVTVSSGEKIIGRSGALDPNRQNEVDPWSHFVNVFLLDKDGNRIDRRNAEDIFTPLYNHQIPPGAGQTVHYGLQLPDDLDAPVKVEVKLQYRKFDQQYMDMVAKSNEKLGQIIRGHQPGQAYENELPITTLAFDSVTFPVEGVDAEVTNAPREIPLWQRWNDYGIGLLLKGKGELRQAADAFSEVEKLNRWDGPMNLARVYNTEGQIDEAVAALQRAAEFSGEEGYPRWTWAWLSGVVNRQQGRLDEATLNLRSVLEDRTPDMEKRGFDFSLDFEVINLLGQTLFDQGRLRARQGRDGEARQLWQEAIATFERTLVIDSEDVTAHHNLQLLNAELGDDAKSQEHERLHRRYKPDDNAQGRAVRLAREKYPAANHAAEAVVKYPLQRAEAPGMPVAVSDARTTTATGGGGQ
;
A
#
# COMPACT_ATOMS: atom_id res chain seq x y z
N MET A 1 46.60 -56.65 -76.88
CA MET A 1 46.31 -58.08 -77.08
C MET A 1 45.38 -58.52 -75.95
N PRO A 2 44.36 -59.36 -76.18
CA PRO A 2 43.38 -59.34 -77.29
C PRO A 2 41.97 -59.07 -76.66
N GLU A 3 40.81 -59.75 -76.80
CA GLU A 3 40.24 -60.78 -77.70
C GLU A 3 38.69 -60.84 -77.55
N SER A 4 38.01 -61.76 -78.28
CA SER A 4 36.88 -62.64 -77.86
C SER A 4 35.64 -62.11 -77.07
N THR A 5 34.37 -62.43 -77.38
CA THR A 5 33.67 -63.11 -78.51
C THR A 5 32.15 -62.79 -78.53
N SER A 6 31.46 -63.13 -79.63
CA SER A 6 29.98 -63.27 -79.77
C SER A 6 29.48 -64.59 -79.07
N PRO A 7 28.18 -65.05 -78.99
CA PRO A 7 27.09 -64.94 -79.98
C PRO A 7 25.60 -65.11 -79.50
N LEU A 8 24.69 -65.40 -80.47
CA LEU A 8 23.39 -66.13 -80.42
C LEU A 8 22.12 -65.50 -79.78
N ASP A 9 20.91 -66.08 -79.93
CA ASP A 9 20.03 -66.26 -81.13
C ASP A 9 18.56 -66.53 -80.65
N PRO A 10 17.64 -67.37 -81.22
CA PRO A 10 16.21 -67.06 -81.15
C PRO A 10 15.37 -67.94 -80.20
N ALA A 11 14.15 -67.50 -79.93
CA ALA A 11 13.01 -68.34 -79.51
C ALA A 11 13.21 -69.25 -78.26
N ALA A 12 13.97 -68.82 -77.25
CA ALA A 12 14.03 -69.51 -75.96
C ALA A 12 14.02 -68.57 -74.74
N LEU A 13 13.45 -69.09 -73.64
CA LEU A 13 13.51 -68.68 -72.23
C LEU A 13 14.50 -67.55 -71.81
N ALA A 14 14.05 -66.28 -71.88
CA ALA A 14 14.57 -65.17 -71.06
C ALA A 14 13.46 -64.10 -70.89
N ALA A 15 12.99 -63.77 -69.69
CA ALA A 15 13.67 -62.99 -68.64
C ALA A 15 13.91 -61.51 -69.02
N GLN A 16 13.24 -60.61 -68.28
CA GLN A 16 13.57 -59.18 -68.16
C GLN A 16 13.55 -58.31 -69.44
N SER A 17 12.39 -58.19 -70.10
CA SER A 17 12.12 -56.90 -70.76
C SER A 17 12.11 -55.82 -69.68
N ALA A 18 13.02 -54.84 -69.80
CA ALA A 18 13.26 -53.90 -68.71
C ALA A 18 12.00 -53.09 -68.42
N SER A 19 11.51 -53.18 -67.18
CA SER A 19 10.46 -52.30 -66.67
C SER A 19 10.91 -50.84 -66.87
N LYS A 20 10.34 -50.16 -67.87
CA LYS A 20 10.32 -48.70 -67.95
C LYS A 20 9.55 -48.23 -66.73
N ASN A 21 10.25 -48.09 -65.61
CA ASN A 21 9.72 -47.77 -64.29
C ASN A 21 8.71 -46.63 -64.45
N LYS A 22 7.41 -46.97 -64.41
CA LYS A 22 6.31 -46.02 -64.64
C LYS A 22 6.60 -44.81 -63.77
N TYR A 23 6.60 -43.60 -64.35
CA TYR A 23 6.98 -42.40 -63.62
C TYR A 23 5.96 -42.06 -62.52
N VAL A 24 6.10 -42.71 -61.38
CA VAL A 24 5.29 -42.48 -60.19
C VAL A 24 5.69 -41.13 -59.61
N ARG A 25 4.83 -40.14 -59.83
CA ARG A 25 4.96 -38.81 -59.23
C ARG A 25 5.08 -38.96 -57.71
N ALA A 26 6.03 -38.25 -57.09
CA ALA A 26 6.25 -38.26 -55.64
C ALA A 26 5.02 -37.83 -54.81
N VAL A 27 4.03 -37.23 -55.49
CA VAL A 27 2.71 -36.90 -54.95
C VAL A 27 1.64 -37.65 -55.77
N SER A 28 1.15 -38.76 -55.21
CA SER A 28 0.08 -39.59 -55.76
C SER A 28 -1.24 -38.81 -55.87
N PRO A 29 -2.27 -39.31 -56.59
CA PRO A 29 -3.56 -38.60 -56.69
C PRO A 29 -4.22 -38.33 -55.34
N ARG A 30 -4.14 -39.28 -54.39
CA ARG A 30 -4.64 -39.11 -53.01
C ARG A 30 -3.77 -38.10 -52.24
N LEU A 31 -2.45 -38.25 -52.28
CA LEU A 31 -1.51 -37.34 -51.60
C LEU A 31 -1.57 -35.89 -52.15
N ARG A 32 -2.02 -35.71 -53.40
CA ARG A 32 -2.24 -34.39 -54.01
C ARG A 32 -3.46 -33.67 -53.46
N LYS A 33 -4.55 -34.39 -53.14
CA LYS A 33 -5.71 -33.80 -52.45
C LYS A 33 -5.29 -33.29 -51.06
N LEU A 34 -4.56 -34.11 -50.31
CA LEU A 34 -4.01 -33.72 -49.01
C LEU A 34 -3.06 -32.52 -49.12
N LEU A 35 -2.18 -32.49 -50.13
CA LEU A 35 -1.28 -31.36 -50.36
C LEU A 35 -2.02 -30.04 -50.70
N TYR A 36 -3.12 -30.09 -51.44
CA TYR A 36 -3.93 -28.89 -51.69
C TYR A 36 -4.65 -28.41 -50.42
N PHE A 37 -5.12 -29.32 -49.57
CA PHE A 37 -5.69 -28.97 -48.26
C PHE A 37 -4.64 -28.34 -47.33
N VAL A 38 -3.45 -28.93 -47.26
CA VAL A 38 -2.29 -28.37 -46.54
C VAL A 38 -1.91 -26.98 -47.08
N PHE A 39 -1.87 -26.78 -48.40
CA PHE A 39 -1.62 -25.45 -48.97
C PHE A 39 -2.72 -24.44 -48.66
N ALA A 40 -3.99 -24.84 -48.60
CA ALA A 40 -5.08 -23.94 -48.21
C ALA A 40 -4.95 -23.49 -46.75
N LEU A 41 -4.65 -24.41 -45.83
CA LEU A 41 -4.42 -24.09 -44.41
C LEU A 41 -3.17 -23.21 -44.22
N VAL A 42 -2.04 -23.54 -44.87
CA VAL A 42 -0.81 -22.73 -44.82
C VAL A 42 -1.03 -21.34 -45.41
N ALA A 43 -1.84 -21.21 -46.48
CA ALA A 43 -2.20 -19.93 -47.06
C ALA A 43 -3.01 -19.07 -46.08
N LEU A 44 -4.10 -19.62 -45.52
CA LEU A 44 -4.94 -18.92 -44.53
C LEU A 44 -4.14 -18.51 -43.28
N LEU A 45 -3.28 -19.41 -42.77
CA LEU A 45 -2.35 -19.10 -41.68
C LEU A 45 -1.37 -17.99 -42.05
N GLY A 46 -0.82 -17.98 -43.27
CA GLY A 46 0.08 -16.92 -43.74
C GLY A 46 -0.59 -15.55 -43.78
N ALA A 47 -1.82 -15.47 -44.30
CA ALA A 47 -2.60 -14.23 -44.33
C ALA A 47 -2.96 -13.73 -42.92
N ASN A 48 -3.42 -14.62 -42.05
CA ASN A 48 -3.76 -14.32 -40.66
C ASN A 48 -2.52 -13.92 -39.83
N ALA A 49 -1.39 -14.63 -40.00
CA ALA A 49 -0.12 -14.29 -39.37
C ALA A 49 0.40 -12.92 -39.83
N ALA A 50 0.28 -12.60 -41.13
CA ALA A 50 0.68 -11.30 -41.66
C ALA A 50 -0.13 -10.15 -41.01
N TYR A 51 -1.44 -10.32 -40.83
CA TYR A 51 -2.28 -9.37 -40.07
C TYR A 51 -1.85 -9.26 -38.60
N LEU A 52 -1.71 -10.38 -37.88
CA LEU A 52 -1.33 -10.38 -36.46
C LEU A 52 0.07 -9.76 -36.23
N ALA A 53 1.01 -10.03 -37.13
CA ALA A 53 2.35 -9.43 -37.13
C ALA A 53 2.30 -7.94 -37.46
N SER A 54 1.48 -7.51 -38.42
CA SER A 54 1.32 -6.09 -38.79
C SER A 54 0.78 -5.26 -37.62
N ILE A 55 -0.26 -5.75 -36.93
CA ILE A 55 -0.77 -5.09 -35.72
C ILE A 55 0.32 -5.05 -34.63
N THR A 56 1.01 -6.18 -34.38
CA THR A 56 2.08 -6.23 -33.35
C THR A 56 3.25 -5.28 -33.68
N ALA A 57 3.61 -5.11 -34.95
CA ALA A 57 4.64 -4.17 -35.39
C ALA A 57 4.21 -2.70 -35.25
N ILE A 58 2.92 -2.38 -35.47
CA ILE A 58 2.36 -1.05 -35.22
C ILE A 58 2.36 -0.75 -33.71
N GLU A 59 2.00 -1.72 -32.86
CA GLU A 59 2.11 -1.57 -31.39
C GLU A 59 3.56 -1.29 -30.94
N TRP A 60 4.56 -1.93 -31.57
CA TRP A 60 5.97 -1.64 -31.30
C TRP A 60 6.42 -0.26 -31.81
N ALA A 61 5.95 0.16 -32.99
CA ALA A 61 6.33 1.44 -33.59
C ALA A 61 5.67 2.67 -32.93
N GLN A 62 4.50 2.49 -32.30
CA GLN A 62 3.69 3.59 -31.76
C GLN A 62 3.48 3.52 -30.23
N GLY A 63 3.92 2.45 -29.56
CA GLY A 63 3.76 2.21 -28.12
C GLY A 63 2.34 1.87 -27.65
N ARG A 64 1.32 2.25 -28.42
CA ARG A 64 -0.11 2.06 -28.14
C ARG A 64 -0.53 0.60 -28.29
N THR A 65 -1.58 0.19 -27.59
CA THR A 65 -2.22 -1.11 -27.78
C THR A 65 -3.27 -1.03 -28.88
N TYR A 66 -3.17 -1.90 -29.87
CA TYR A 66 -4.19 -2.11 -30.89
C TYR A 66 -4.93 -3.44 -30.68
N GLN A 67 -4.40 -4.38 -29.90
CA GLN A 67 -5.12 -5.60 -29.53
C GLN A 67 -6.52 -5.29 -28.95
N ASN A 68 -7.57 -5.74 -29.65
CA ASN A 68 -8.99 -5.55 -29.34
C ASN A 68 -9.74 -6.89 -29.54
N TYR A 69 -11.07 -6.92 -29.40
CA TYR A 69 -11.86 -8.15 -29.61
C TYR A 69 -11.61 -8.82 -30.96
N PHE A 70 -11.53 -8.06 -32.05
CA PHE A 70 -11.26 -8.58 -33.38
C PHE A 70 -9.86 -9.22 -33.49
N TYR A 71 -8.84 -8.62 -32.86
CA TYR A 71 -7.52 -9.26 -32.71
C TYR A 71 -7.62 -10.60 -31.97
N GLN A 72 -8.38 -10.69 -30.87
CA GLN A 72 -8.50 -11.95 -30.13
C GLN A 72 -9.21 -13.05 -30.93
N TYR A 73 -10.22 -12.70 -31.75
CA TYR A 73 -10.83 -13.65 -32.69
C TYR A 73 -9.88 -14.05 -33.84
N MET A 74 -9.08 -13.13 -34.37
CA MET A 74 -8.05 -13.46 -35.36
C MET A 74 -6.93 -14.31 -34.76
N PHE A 75 -6.58 -14.11 -33.48
CA PHE A 75 -5.63 -14.97 -32.77
C PHE A 75 -6.22 -16.35 -32.48
N LEU A 76 -7.49 -16.46 -32.09
CA LEU A 76 -8.21 -17.73 -31.99
C LEU A 76 -8.22 -18.49 -33.33
N ALA A 77 -8.48 -17.79 -34.44
CA ALA A 77 -8.40 -18.36 -35.78
C ALA A 77 -6.99 -18.89 -36.11
N HIS A 78 -5.92 -18.20 -35.65
CA HIS A 78 -4.55 -18.69 -35.77
C HIS A 78 -4.35 -20.03 -35.07
N LEU A 79 -4.78 -20.14 -33.81
CA LEU A 79 -4.64 -21.37 -33.02
C LEU A 79 -5.43 -22.53 -33.62
N VAL A 80 -6.68 -22.29 -34.04
CA VAL A 80 -7.55 -23.30 -34.66
C VAL A 80 -6.99 -23.77 -36.00
N LEU A 81 -6.60 -22.86 -36.89
CA LEU A 81 -5.99 -23.23 -38.18
C LEU A 81 -4.63 -23.93 -37.99
N GLY A 82 -3.86 -23.54 -36.97
CA GLY A 82 -2.59 -24.17 -36.60
C GLY A 82 -2.77 -25.62 -36.18
N LEU A 83 -3.68 -25.89 -35.23
CA LEU A 83 -4.04 -27.25 -34.80
C LEU A 83 -4.56 -28.09 -35.98
N LEU A 84 -5.45 -27.53 -36.81
CA LEU A 84 -5.96 -28.20 -38.01
C LEU A 84 -4.88 -28.51 -39.05
N LEU A 85 -3.77 -27.77 -39.07
CA LEU A 85 -2.64 -28.04 -39.97
C LEU A 85 -1.75 -29.20 -39.48
N VAL A 86 -1.58 -29.39 -38.16
CA VAL A 86 -0.59 -30.35 -37.59
C VAL A 86 -0.71 -31.74 -38.21
N VAL A 87 -1.87 -32.40 -38.05
CA VAL A 87 -2.05 -33.79 -38.49
C VAL A 87 -1.98 -33.92 -40.02
N PRO A 88 -2.71 -33.13 -40.84
CA PRO A 88 -2.56 -33.15 -42.30
C PRO A 88 -1.15 -32.90 -42.81
N PHE A 89 -0.40 -31.99 -42.17
CA PHE A 89 0.98 -31.68 -42.56
C PHE A 89 1.93 -32.83 -42.22
N VAL A 90 1.88 -33.38 -41.00
CA VAL A 90 2.73 -34.50 -40.58
C VAL A 90 2.44 -35.74 -41.42
N VAL A 91 1.16 -36.07 -41.64
CA VAL A 91 0.73 -37.17 -42.50
C VAL A 91 1.23 -36.97 -43.94
N PHE A 92 1.09 -35.76 -44.50
CA PHE A 92 1.64 -35.45 -45.82
C PHE A 92 3.17 -35.63 -45.85
N GLY A 93 3.88 -35.06 -44.86
CA GLY A 93 5.34 -35.07 -44.78
C GLY A 93 5.91 -36.49 -44.71
N VAL A 94 5.37 -37.34 -43.84
CA VAL A 94 5.79 -38.74 -43.69
C VAL A 94 5.55 -39.53 -44.96
N PHE A 95 4.33 -39.52 -45.52
CA PHE A 95 4.04 -40.27 -46.76
C PHE A 95 4.78 -39.73 -47.98
N HIS A 96 5.00 -38.41 -48.07
CA HIS A 96 5.83 -37.82 -49.12
C HIS A 96 7.29 -38.24 -49.00
N MET A 97 7.85 -38.26 -47.78
CA MET A 97 9.23 -38.68 -47.54
C MET A 97 9.44 -40.16 -47.86
N LEU A 98 8.53 -41.04 -47.44
CA LEU A 98 8.55 -42.47 -47.79
C LEU A 98 8.49 -42.70 -49.31
N ALA A 99 7.74 -41.87 -50.04
CA ALA A 99 7.66 -41.89 -51.51
C ALA A 99 8.84 -41.16 -52.23
N ALA A 100 9.74 -40.52 -51.49
CA ALA A 100 10.86 -39.72 -52.01
C ALA A 100 12.25 -40.25 -51.64
N ARG A 101 12.42 -40.94 -50.50
CA ARG A 101 13.73 -41.36 -49.94
C ARG A 101 14.69 -42.06 -50.92
N ASN A 102 14.15 -42.87 -51.83
CA ASN A 102 14.93 -43.66 -52.79
C ASN A 102 15.08 -42.99 -54.17
N ARG A 103 14.86 -41.67 -54.30
CA ARG A 103 14.95 -40.97 -55.60
C ARG A 103 16.37 -40.49 -55.92
N HIS A 104 16.74 -40.58 -57.19
CA HIS A 104 18.07 -40.22 -57.72
C HIS A 104 18.47 -38.75 -57.47
N ASN A 105 17.53 -37.80 -57.42
CA ASN A 105 17.83 -36.40 -57.09
C ASN A 105 18.08 -36.24 -55.58
N ARG A 106 19.28 -36.61 -55.14
CA ARG A 106 19.73 -36.52 -53.74
C ARG A 106 19.69 -35.08 -53.20
N ARG A 107 19.87 -34.05 -54.05
CA ARG A 107 19.80 -32.63 -53.65
C ARG A 107 18.38 -32.25 -53.23
N ALA A 108 17.37 -32.60 -54.04
CA ALA A 108 15.96 -32.40 -53.67
C ALA A 108 15.60 -33.15 -52.38
N VAL A 109 16.01 -34.43 -52.26
CA VAL A 109 15.72 -35.23 -51.07
C VAL A 109 16.35 -34.63 -49.80
N ARG A 110 17.62 -34.20 -49.84
CA ARG A 110 18.27 -33.52 -48.70
C ARG A 110 17.56 -32.23 -48.29
N ILE A 111 17.22 -31.36 -49.24
CA ILE A 111 16.48 -30.13 -48.95
C ILE A 111 15.08 -30.45 -48.40
N GLY A 112 14.43 -31.51 -48.88
CA GLY A 112 13.16 -32.00 -48.36
C GLY A 112 13.22 -32.45 -46.90
N TYR A 113 14.31 -33.10 -46.46
CA TYR A 113 14.52 -33.44 -45.04
C TYR A 113 14.68 -32.19 -44.17
N VAL A 114 15.51 -31.22 -44.59
CA VAL A 114 15.73 -29.97 -43.85
C VAL A 114 14.44 -29.13 -43.79
N LEU A 115 13.68 -29.07 -44.90
CA LEU A 115 12.37 -28.44 -44.97
C LEU A 115 11.37 -29.08 -44.01
N LEU A 116 11.31 -30.41 -43.96
CA LEU A 116 10.43 -31.14 -43.04
C LEU A 116 10.82 -30.88 -41.58
N ALA A 117 12.11 -30.94 -41.25
CA ALA A 117 12.62 -30.65 -39.91
C ALA A 117 12.29 -29.20 -39.47
N ALA A 118 12.55 -28.20 -40.32
CA ALA A 118 12.22 -26.81 -40.02
C ALA A 118 10.70 -26.60 -39.86
N SER A 119 9.89 -27.27 -40.68
CA SER A 119 8.42 -27.21 -40.56
C SER A 119 7.92 -27.87 -39.27
N LEU A 120 8.53 -28.98 -38.84
CA LEU A 120 8.25 -29.60 -37.54
C LEU A 120 8.63 -28.67 -36.39
N VAL A 121 9.73 -27.92 -36.48
CA VAL A 121 10.08 -26.88 -35.48
C VAL A 121 9.00 -25.79 -35.40
N VAL A 122 8.40 -25.35 -36.51
CA VAL A 122 7.27 -24.41 -36.49
C VAL A 122 6.05 -25.01 -35.78
N LEU A 123 5.67 -26.26 -36.11
CA LEU A 123 4.50 -26.91 -35.49
C LEU A 123 4.73 -27.18 -33.99
N ILE A 124 5.91 -27.67 -33.60
CA ILE A 124 6.27 -27.94 -32.20
C ILE A 124 6.35 -26.65 -31.39
N SER A 125 6.97 -25.58 -31.93
CA SER A 125 6.99 -24.28 -31.24
C SER A 125 5.60 -23.68 -31.07
N GLY A 126 4.69 -23.87 -32.04
CA GLY A 126 3.29 -23.46 -31.90
C GLY A 126 2.58 -24.18 -30.76
N LEU A 127 2.69 -25.52 -30.70
CA LEU A 127 2.11 -26.32 -29.61
C LEU A 127 2.70 -25.96 -28.23
N LEU A 128 4.02 -25.74 -28.15
CA LEU A 128 4.70 -25.30 -26.93
C LEU A 128 4.26 -23.90 -26.46
N LEU A 129 3.87 -23.01 -27.38
CA LEU A 129 3.33 -21.68 -27.05
C LEU A 129 1.86 -21.73 -26.59
N MET A 130 1.10 -22.76 -26.99
CA MET A 130 -0.29 -22.97 -26.57
C MET A 130 -0.46 -23.50 -25.14
N ARG A 131 0.61 -23.99 -24.49
CA ARG A 131 0.64 -24.41 -23.06
C ARG A 131 -0.45 -25.44 -22.68
N ILE A 132 -0.74 -26.38 -23.59
CA ILE A 132 -1.80 -27.39 -23.42
C ILE A 132 -1.40 -28.43 -22.36
N ALA A 133 -2.32 -28.72 -21.44
CA ALA A 133 -2.33 -29.89 -20.55
C ALA A 133 -0.97 -30.27 -19.89
N GLY A 134 -0.47 -29.40 -19.01
CA GLY A 134 0.66 -29.69 -18.12
C GLY A 134 2.04 -29.27 -18.65
N PHE A 135 2.21 -29.08 -19.96
CA PHE A 135 3.43 -28.50 -20.52
C PHE A 135 3.38 -26.97 -20.53
N ASP A 136 3.71 -26.33 -19.40
CA ASP A 136 3.92 -24.88 -19.33
C ASP A 136 5.41 -24.50 -19.35
N LEU A 137 5.83 -23.78 -20.39
CA LEU A 137 7.09 -23.05 -20.45
C LEU A 137 7.09 -21.82 -19.52
N ARG A 138 7.09 -22.06 -18.21
CA ARG A 138 7.16 -21.02 -17.16
C ARG A 138 8.42 -20.15 -17.28
N GLN A 139 9.57 -20.77 -17.52
CA GLN A 139 10.88 -20.12 -17.70
C GLN A 139 10.84 -18.99 -18.78
N PRO A 140 11.00 -17.70 -18.41
CA PRO A 140 10.81 -16.58 -19.33
C PRO A 140 11.76 -16.59 -20.54
N LEU A 141 13.01 -16.98 -20.33
CA LEU A 141 14.01 -17.08 -21.40
C LEU A 141 13.64 -18.18 -22.40
N ALA A 142 13.21 -19.35 -21.90
CA ALA A 142 12.78 -20.46 -22.75
C ALA A 142 11.54 -20.08 -23.58
N ARG A 143 10.53 -19.42 -22.99
CA ARG A 143 9.37 -18.88 -23.73
C ARG A 143 9.81 -17.91 -24.83
N LYS A 144 10.72 -16.98 -24.53
CA LYS A 144 11.25 -16.00 -25.50
C LYS A 144 11.94 -16.68 -26.68
N THR A 145 12.75 -17.71 -26.44
CA THR A 145 13.40 -18.49 -27.50
C THR A 145 12.39 -19.24 -28.38
N VAL A 146 11.41 -19.93 -27.78
CA VAL A 146 10.38 -20.67 -28.55
C VAL A 146 9.51 -19.71 -29.37
N TYR A 147 9.17 -18.53 -28.84
CA TYR A 147 8.47 -17.49 -29.59
C TYR A 147 9.25 -17.03 -30.83
N TRP A 148 10.54 -16.69 -30.69
CA TRP A 148 11.35 -16.26 -31.84
C TRP A 148 11.60 -17.38 -32.86
N LEU A 149 11.71 -18.65 -32.42
CA LEU A 149 11.71 -19.79 -33.33
C LEU A 149 10.40 -19.87 -34.13
N HIS A 150 9.24 -19.70 -33.48
CA HIS A 150 7.94 -19.73 -34.15
C HIS A 150 7.76 -18.59 -35.16
N VAL A 151 8.34 -17.41 -34.90
CA VAL A 151 8.28 -16.24 -35.80
C VAL A 151 9.28 -16.32 -36.96
N ILE A 152 10.51 -16.77 -36.72
CA ILE A 152 11.60 -16.70 -37.71
C ILE A 152 11.66 -17.96 -38.60
N VAL A 153 11.44 -19.15 -38.04
CA VAL A 153 11.58 -20.40 -38.82
C VAL A 153 10.58 -20.52 -39.99
N PRO A 154 9.35 -19.95 -39.99
CA PRO A 154 8.50 -19.89 -41.18
C PRO A 154 9.15 -19.23 -42.40
N LEU A 155 10.02 -18.22 -42.20
CA LEU A 155 10.78 -17.58 -43.29
C LEU A 155 11.79 -18.57 -43.90
N ALA A 156 12.49 -19.32 -43.04
CA ALA A 156 13.39 -20.40 -43.47
C ALA A 156 12.62 -21.53 -44.17
N VAL A 157 11.42 -21.89 -43.70
CA VAL A 157 10.53 -22.87 -44.36
C VAL A 157 10.12 -22.40 -45.76
N ALA A 158 9.75 -21.13 -45.93
CA ALA A 158 9.42 -20.57 -47.24
C ALA A 158 10.62 -20.60 -48.22
N TRP A 159 11.81 -20.22 -47.73
CA TRP A 159 13.07 -20.29 -48.48
C TRP A 159 13.46 -21.73 -48.85
N LEU A 160 13.39 -22.66 -47.91
CA LEU A 160 13.66 -24.09 -48.13
C LEU A 160 12.65 -24.72 -49.08
N TYR A 161 11.38 -24.30 -49.06
CA TYR A 161 10.37 -24.73 -50.03
C TYR A 161 10.68 -24.21 -51.44
N TRP A 162 11.14 -22.96 -51.57
CA TRP A 162 11.61 -22.41 -52.84
C TRP A 162 12.81 -23.20 -53.40
N LEU A 163 13.83 -23.46 -52.58
CA LEU A 163 14.99 -24.30 -52.96
C LEU A 163 14.59 -25.74 -53.32
N HIS A 164 13.66 -26.35 -52.57
CA HIS A 164 13.12 -27.69 -52.86
C HIS A 164 12.38 -27.71 -54.21
N ARG A 165 11.70 -26.61 -54.57
CA ARG A 165 11.00 -26.45 -55.84
C ARG A 165 11.91 -26.15 -57.03
N LEU A 166 13.02 -25.44 -56.85
CA LEU A 166 14.04 -25.26 -57.90
C LEU A 166 14.63 -26.61 -58.35
N ALA A 167 14.75 -27.58 -57.44
CA ALA A 167 15.16 -28.94 -57.76
C ALA A 167 14.02 -29.85 -58.29
N GLY A 168 12.88 -29.28 -58.70
CA GLY A 168 11.67 -30.01 -59.09
C GLY A 168 10.76 -29.25 -60.07
N PRO A 169 9.44 -29.53 -60.08
CA PRO A 169 8.52 -28.88 -61.00
C PRO A 169 8.34 -27.38 -60.69
N LYS A 170 8.59 -26.54 -61.70
CA LYS A 170 8.56 -25.05 -61.65
C LYS A 170 7.34 -24.51 -60.89
N ILE A 171 7.57 -23.49 -60.06
CA ILE A 171 6.52 -22.75 -59.34
C ILE A 171 5.64 -21.99 -60.34
N LYS A 172 4.32 -22.03 -60.16
CA LYS A 172 3.37 -21.20 -60.91
C LYS A 172 3.34 -19.78 -60.32
N TRP A 173 4.39 -19.00 -60.56
CA TRP A 173 4.59 -17.67 -59.95
C TRP A 173 3.40 -16.73 -60.08
N ARG A 174 2.70 -16.71 -61.22
CA ARG A 174 1.47 -15.91 -61.40
C ARG A 174 0.43 -16.18 -60.29
N ILE A 175 0.21 -17.44 -59.92
CA ILE A 175 -0.76 -17.79 -58.86
C ILE A 175 -0.27 -17.34 -57.48
N GLY A 176 1.02 -17.54 -57.18
CA GLY A 176 1.61 -17.11 -55.91
C GLY A 176 1.60 -15.59 -55.73
N LEU A 177 1.91 -14.84 -56.80
CA LEU A 177 1.89 -13.37 -56.81
C LEU A 177 0.46 -12.82 -56.74
N SER A 178 -0.50 -13.39 -57.49
CA SER A 178 -1.92 -12.98 -57.38
C SER A 178 -2.47 -13.25 -55.98
N TYR A 179 -2.11 -14.38 -55.35
CA TYR A 179 -2.50 -14.67 -53.97
C TYR A 179 -1.85 -13.69 -52.98
N ALA A 180 -0.54 -13.46 -53.08
CA ALA A 180 0.17 -12.53 -52.20
C ALA A 180 -0.33 -11.09 -52.33
N ALA A 181 -0.68 -10.64 -53.55
CA ALA A 181 -1.28 -9.34 -53.78
C ALA A 181 -2.69 -9.23 -53.17
N ALA A 182 -3.55 -10.24 -53.38
CA ALA A 182 -4.89 -10.26 -52.80
C ALA A 182 -4.86 -10.28 -51.25
N VAL A 183 -3.98 -11.09 -50.66
CA VAL A 183 -3.74 -11.08 -49.21
C VAL A 183 -3.18 -9.74 -48.75
N GLY A 184 -2.23 -9.16 -49.47
CA GLY A 184 -1.66 -7.85 -49.14
C GLY A 184 -2.74 -6.76 -49.08
N VAL A 185 -3.62 -6.69 -50.08
CA VAL A 185 -4.75 -5.74 -50.10
C VAL A 185 -5.71 -6.01 -48.94
N VAL A 186 -6.11 -7.26 -48.70
CA VAL A 186 -7.03 -7.61 -47.60
C VAL A 186 -6.42 -7.28 -46.23
N VAL A 187 -5.14 -7.61 -46.00
CA VAL A 187 -4.45 -7.30 -44.75
C VAL A 187 -4.26 -5.79 -44.57
N LEU A 188 -3.94 -5.04 -45.62
CA LEU A 188 -3.85 -3.58 -45.56
C LEU A 188 -5.20 -2.92 -45.24
N VAL A 189 -6.30 -3.41 -45.82
CA VAL A 189 -7.65 -2.94 -45.49
C VAL A 189 -8.03 -3.30 -44.05
N MET A 190 -7.78 -4.54 -43.62
CA MET A 190 -8.03 -4.97 -42.23
C MET A 190 -7.24 -4.12 -41.23
N VAL A 191 -5.94 -3.91 -41.47
CA VAL A 191 -5.08 -3.08 -40.61
C VAL A 191 -5.52 -1.62 -40.64
N GLY A 192 -5.84 -1.05 -41.81
CA GLY A 192 -6.27 0.34 -41.95
C GLY A 192 -7.62 0.66 -41.29
N LEU A 193 -8.56 -0.28 -41.28
CA LEU A 193 -9.79 -0.17 -40.49
C LEU A 193 -9.51 -0.33 -38.99
N HIS A 194 -8.61 -1.24 -38.62
CA HIS A 194 -8.24 -1.52 -37.24
C HIS A 194 -7.50 -0.35 -36.56
N THR A 195 -6.73 0.45 -37.31
CA THR A 195 -6.03 1.63 -36.78
C THR A 195 -6.89 2.89 -36.69
N GLN A 196 -8.12 2.89 -37.23
CA GLN A 196 -9.04 4.03 -37.17
C GLN A 196 -9.75 4.17 -35.81
N ASP A 197 -9.81 3.11 -35.00
CA ASP A 197 -10.29 3.14 -33.60
C ASP A 197 -9.16 2.77 -32.60
N PRO A 198 -8.20 3.68 -32.37
CA PRO A 198 -7.17 3.50 -31.35
C PRO A 198 -7.76 3.71 -29.95
N ARG A 199 -8.16 2.61 -29.30
CA ARG A 199 -8.72 2.60 -27.93
C ARG A 199 -7.95 3.52 -26.97
N GLN A 200 -8.68 4.43 -26.33
CA GLN A 200 -8.17 5.29 -25.26
C GLN A 200 -8.08 4.50 -23.94
N TRP A 201 -7.01 3.74 -23.79
CA TRP A 201 -6.65 3.11 -22.51
C TRP A 201 -6.41 4.20 -21.45
N TYR A 202 -6.81 3.92 -20.21
CA TYR A 202 -6.64 4.82 -19.05
C TYR A 202 -7.45 6.13 -19.13
N ALA A 203 -8.63 6.08 -19.77
CA ALA A 203 -9.56 7.21 -19.77
C ALA A 203 -9.99 7.61 -18.35
N GLN A 204 -10.05 8.92 -18.08
CA GLN A 204 -10.50 9.48 -16.79
C GLN A 204 -12.02 9.56 -16.65
N GLY A 205 -12.77 9.38 -17.75
CA GLY A 205 -14.22 9.55 -17.79
C GLY A 205 -14.66 11.03 -17.84
N PRO A 206 -15.96 11.30 -18.02
CA PRO A 206 -16.50 12.66 -17.99
C PRO A 206 -16.57 13.17 -16.55
N GLU A 207 -16.14 14.41 -16.31
CA GLU A 207 -16.20 15.05 -14.99
C GLU A 207 -17.63 15.14 -14.43
N SER A 208 -18.64 15.29 -15.31
CA SER A 208 -20.06 15.24 -14.94
C SER A 208 -20.51 13.90 -14.33
N GLY A 209 -19.70 12.84 -14.43
CA GLY A 209 -19.94 11.56 -13.77
C GLY A 209 -19.87 11.62 -12.24
N VAL A 210 -19.11 12.55 -11.66
CA VAL A 210 -18.90 12.68 -10.19
C VAL A 210 -20.24 12.84 -9.46
N LYS A 211 -21.15 13.65 -9.99
CA LYS A 211 -22.48 13.94 -9.39
C LYS A 211 -23.38 12.73 -9.16
N TYR A 212 -23.14 11.61 -9.85
CA TYR A 212 -23.90 10.38 -9.63
C TYR A 212 -23.39 9.57 -8.43
N PHE A 213 -22.16 9.83 -7.98
CA PHE A 213 -21.44 9.08 -6.95
C PHE A 213 -21.10 9.93 -5.69
N GLU A 214 -21.22 11.25 -5.77
CA GLU A 214 -21.13 12.17 -4.62
C GLU A 214 -21.94 11.69 -3.39
N PRO A 215 -21.45 11.87 -2.15
CA PRO A 215 -20.21 12.58 -1.77
C PRO A 215 -18.89 11.77 -1.85
N SER A 216 -18.88 10.57 -2.46
CA SER A 216 -17.63 9.94 -2.92
C SER A 216 -17.10 10.66 -4.16
N LEU A 217 -15.78 10.69 -4.34
CA LEU A 217 -15.13 11.31 -5.51
C LEU A 217 -14.94 10.33 -6.69
N ALA A 218 -15.38 9.08 -6.52
CA ALA A 218 -15.23 8.02 -7.51
C ALA A 218 -16.00 8.27 -8.80
N ARG A 219 -15.47 7.76 -9.92
CA ARG A 219 -16.00 8.01 -11.26
C ARG A 219 -16.00 6.72 -12.07
N THR A 220 -16.93 6.60 -13.02
CA THR A 220 -16.86 5.56 -14.06
C THR A 220 -16.51 6.18 -15.41
N THR A 221 -15.76 5.48 -16.26
CA THR A 221 -15.33 6.00 -17.57
C THR A 221 -16.47 6.42 -18.50
N THR A 222 -17.69 5.91 -18.27
CA THR A 222 -18.89 6.19 -19.05
C THR A 222 -19.87 7.15 -18.37
N GLY A 223 -19.65 7.50 -17.09
CA GLY A 223 -20.64 8.21 -16.26
C GLY A 223 -21.91 7.39 -15.96
N LYS A 224 -21.83 6.05 -16.03
CA LYS A 224 -22.94 5.11 -15.78
C LYS A 224 -22.53 4.04 -14.77
N PHE A 225 -23.52 3.29 -14.26
CA PHE A 225 -23.29 2.09 -13.47
C PHE A 225 -22.58 0.98 -14.28
N ILE A 226 -21.86 0.11 -13.57
CA ILE A 226 -21.14 -1.06 -14.09
C ILE A 226 -21.90 -2.33 -13.65
N PRO A 227 -22.09 -3.35 -14.51
CA PRO A 227 -22.72 -4.61 -14.12
C PRO A 227 -21.97 -5.29 -12.95
N ALA A 228 -22.71 -5.74 -11.94
CA ALA A 228 -22.13 -6.39 -10.77
C ALA A 228 -21.35 -7.67 -11.12
N GLU A 229 -21.82 -8.45 -12.11
CA GLU A 229 -21.13 -9.63 -12.63
C GLU A 229 -19.73 -9.31 -13.19
N SER A 230 -19.56 -8.13 -13.79
CA SER A 230 -18.28 -7.67 -14.32
C SER A 230 -17.29 -7.34 -13.20
N LEU A 231 -17.77 -6.95 -12.01
CA LEU A 231 -16.95 -6.65 -10.83
C LEU A 231 -16.72 -7.85 -9.90
N MET A 232 -17.59 -8.86 -9.89
CA MET A 232 -17.55 -10.02 -8.97
C MET A 232 -16.84 -11.27 -9.54
N ASN A 233 -15.93 -11.08 -10.50
CA ASN A 233 -15.37 -12.18 -11.31
C ASN A 233 -14.14 -12.89 -10.69
N ASP A 234 -14.06 -13.03 -9.37
CA ASP A 234 -12.84 -13.48 -8.67
C ASP A 234 -12.47 -14.96 -8.95
N ASP A 235 -13.47 -15.85 -9.06
CA ASP A 235 -13.25 -17.26 -9.45
C ASP A 235 -12.72 -17.40 -10.90
N TYR A 236 -12.83 -16.37 -11.74
CA TYR A 236 -12.14 -16.34 -13.04
C TYR A 236 -10.65 -16.03 -12.88
N CYS A 237 -10.28 -15.06 -12.04
CA CYS A 237 -8.89 -14.74 -11.70
C CYS A 237 -8.17 -15.96 -11.08
N LYS A 238 -8.83 -16.64 -10.13
CA LYS A 238 -8.36 -17.84 -9.42
C LYS A 238 -7.88 -18.99 -10.32
N LYS A 239 -8.39 -19.09 -11.56
CA LYS A 239 -7.95 -20.09 -12.58
C LYS A 239 -6.49 -19.92 -13.04
N CYS A 240 -5.88 -18.78 -12.72
CA CYS A 240 -4.50 -18.43 -13.03
C CYS A 240 -3.71 -17.83 -11.84
N HIS A 241 -4.44 -17.40 -10.80
CA HIS A 241 -3.95 -16.67 -9.63
C HIS A 241 -4.53 -17.28 -8.35
N ALA A 242 -4.22 -18.54 -8.09
CA ALA A 242 -4.74 -19.31 -6.98
C ALA A 242 -4.10 -18.89 -5.64
N ASP A 243 -2.78 -18.69 -5.62
CA ASP A 243 -2.05 -18.29 -4.41
C ASP A 243 -2.42 -16.84 -4.01
N VAL A 244 -2.46 -15.95 -5.01
CA VAL A 244 -2.93 -14.56 -4.83
C VAL A 244 -4.38 -14.50 -4.37
N HIS A 245 -5.29 -15.29 -4.96
CA HIS A 245 -6.68 -15.34 -4.52
C HIS A 245 -6.80 -15.89 -3.10
N ALA A 246 -6.05 -16.93 -2.73
CA ALA A 246 -6.09 -17.51 -1.38
C ALA A 246 -5.76 -16.43 -0.33
N ALA A 247 -4.65 -15.70 -0.53
CA ALA A 247 -4.25 -14.59 0.33
C ALA A 247 -5.29 -13.46 0.36
N TRP A 248 -5.78 -13.01 -0.80
CA TRP A 248 -6.84 -11.98 -0.87
C TRP A 248 -8.11 -12.41 -0.15
N SER A 249 -8.53 -13.67 -0.29
CA SER A 249 -9.80 -14.17 0.25
C SER A 249 -9.86 -14.25 1.79
N GLU A 250 -8.73 -14.00 2.46
CA GLU A 250 -8.63 -13.86 3.91
C GLU A 250 -8.38 -12.41 4.37
N SER A 251 -8.11 -11.50 3.43
CA SER A 251 -7.70 -10.11 3.70
C SER A 251 -8.85 -9.18 4.12
N VAL A 252 -8.52 -8.08 4.80
CA VAL A 252 -9.48 -7.03 5.13
C VAL A 252 -10.04 -6.27 3.91
N HIS A 253 -9.45 -6.42 2.72
CA HIS A 253 -10.05 -5.94 1.47
C HIS A 253 -11.20 -6.83 1.00
N ARG A 254 -11.07 -8.17 1.14
CA ARG A 254 -12.20 -9.09 0.95
C ARG A 254 -13.31 -8.84 1.99
N PHE A 255 -12.93 -8.43 3.20
CA PHE A 255 -13.84 -8.08 4.30
C PHE A 255 -13.96 -6.57 4.52
N SER A 256 -14.17 -5.81 3.44
CA SER A 256 -14.37 -4.36 3.50
C SER A 256 -15.83 -3.92 3.65
N SER A 257 -16.79 -4.76 3.23
CA SER A 257 -18.20 -4.42 3.03
C SER A 257 -19.06 -4.98 4.17
N PHE A 258 -20.38 -5.14 3.97
CA PHE A 258 -21.32 -5.65 4.98
C PHE A 258 -20.99 -7.09 5.47
N ASN A 259 -20.09 -7.79 4.77
CA ASN A 259 -19.44 -9.03 5.25
C ASN A 259 -18.49 -8.86 6.46
N ASN A 260 -18.34 -7.64 7.00
CA ASN A 260 -17.50 -7.29 8.14
C ASN A 260 -18.41 -6.73 9.27
N PRO A 261 -18.69 -7.49 10.34
CA PRO A 261 -19.67 -7.10 11.37
C PRO A 261 -19.40 -5.73 12.03
N PRO A 262 -18.14 -5.36 12.37
CA PRO A 262 -17.79 -3.99 12.75
C PRO A 262 -18.17 -2.91 11.71
N TYR A 263 -17.83 -3.10 10.44
CA TYR A 263 -18.16 -2.12 9.41
C TYR A 263 -19.68 -2.04 9.18
N HIS A 264 -20.37 -3.19 9.12
CA HIS A 264 -21.82 -3.30 8.94
C HIS A 264 -22.58 -2.50 9.99
N ALA A 265 -22.20 -2.63 11.26
CA ALA A 265 -22.78 -1.84 12.36
C ALA A 265 -22.56 -0.33 12.17
N SER A 266 -21.33 0.07 11.83
CA SER A 266 -20.96 1.49 11.64
C SER A 266 -21.74 2.13 10.47
N VAL A 267 -21.70 1.51 9.28
CA VAL A 267 -22.34 2.06 8.07
C VAL A 267 -23.87 2.03 8.15
N ASN A 268 -24.46 1.06 8.85
CA ASN A 268 -25.90 1.07 9.12
C ASN A 268 -26.28 2.25 10.03
N GLY A 269 -25.48 2.55 11.06
CA GLY A 269 -25.64 3.76 11.87
C GLY A 269 -25.67 5.03 11.01
N THR A 270 -24.64 5.22 10.17
CA THR A 270 -24.59 6.37 9.23
C THR A 270 -25.77 6.38 8.25
N ARG A 271 -26.24 5.23 7.75
CA ARG A 271 -27.43 5.13 6.88
C ARG A 271 -28.72 5.50 7.61
N GLU A 272 -28.90 5.07 8.86
CA GLU A 272 -30.05 5.43 9.70
C GLU A 272 -30.06 6.93 10.01
N VAL A 273 -28.91 7.50 10.38
CA VAL A 273 -28.76 8.95 10.65
C VAL A 273 -29.06 9.76 9.38
N SER A 274 -28.47 9.39 8.24
CA SER A 274 -28.68 10.07 6.95
C SER A 274 -30.15 10.00 6.50
N LEU A 275 -30.77 8.82 6.58
CA LEU A 275 -32.17 8.62 6.20
C LEU A 275 -33.12 9.44 7.09
N LYS A 276 -32.83 9.55 8.39
CA LYS A 276 -33.60 10.35 9.35
C LYS A 276 -33.39 11.85 9.21
N ARG A 277 -32.19 12.29 8.83
CA ARG A 277 -31.79 13.70 8.73
C ARG A 277 -32.15 14.31 7.37
N ASP A 278 -31.90 13.57 6.30
CA ASP A 278 -31.90 14.06 4.91
C ASP A 278 -32.96 13.38 4.03
N GLY A 279 -33.65 12.35 4.55
CA GLY A 279 -34.59 11.53 3.77
C GLY A 279 -33.91 10.59 2.75
N SER A 280 -32.59 10.43 2.82
CA SER A 280 -31.77 9.72 1.84
C SER A 280 -30.58 9.01 2.50
N VAL A 281 -30.19 7.85 1.96
CA VAL A 281 -28.96 7.14 2.40
C VAL A 281 -27.69 7.65 1.69
N GLN A 282 -27.80 8.58 0.74
CA GLN A 282 -26.70 8.96 -0.16
C GLN A 282 -25.45 9.48 0.56
N ALA A 283 -25.53 10.08 1.75
CA ALA A 283 -24.34 10.51 2.48
C ALA A 283 -23.40 9.32 2.81
N SER A 284 -23.92 8.11 3.01
CA SER A 284 -23.09 6.91 3.26
C SER A 284 -22.36 6.40 2.00
N ARG A 285 -22.56 7.00 0.81
CA ARG A 285 -21.72 6.74 -0.37
C ARG A 285 -20.26 7.13 -0.14
N TRP A 286 -20.00 8.06 0.78
CA TRP A 286 -18.65 8.38 1.25
C TRP A 286 -17.88 7.13 1.71
N CYS A 287 -18.55 6.22 2.43
CA CYS A 287 -17.99 4.92 2.78
C CYS A 287 -17.88 4.01 1.54
N ALA A 288 -18.95 3.97 0.74
CA ALA A 288 -19.16 2.99 -0.33
C ALA A 288 -18.08 3.02 -1.43
N GLY A 289 -17.53 4.19 -1.76
CA GLY A 289 -16.43 4.31 -2.73
C GLY A 289 -15.15 3.55 -2.34
N CYS A 290 -14.93 3.33 -1.04
CA CYS A 290 -13.79 2.58 -0.51
C CYS A 290 -14.19 1.17 -0.06
N HIS A 291 -15.35 1.02 0.58
CA HIS A 291 -15.76 -0.19 1.29
C HIS A 291 -16.73 -1.10 0.53
N ASP A 292 -17.70 -0.51 -0.17
CA ASP A 292 -18.81 -1.20 -0.86
C ASP A 292 -18.82 -0.97 -2.40
N PRO A 293 -17.68 -1.03 -3.11
CA PRO A 293 -17.60 -0.58 -4.50
C PRO A 293 -18.49 -1.40 -5.45
N VAL A 294 -18.73 -2.68 -5.18
CA VAL A 294 -19.60 -3.52 -6.03
C VAL A 294 -21.09 -3.07 -6.01
N PRO A 295 -21.80 -3.03 -4.86
CA PRO A 295 -23.18 -2.51 -4.84
C PRO A 295 -23.26 -1.02 -5.21
N PHE A 296 -22.19 -0.25 -4.97
CA PHE A 296 -22.12 1.16 -5.30
C PHE A 296 -22.07 1.41 -6.81
N PHE A 297 -21.08 0.84 -7.51
CA PHE A 297 -21.01 0.99 -8.97
C PHE A 297 -22.09 0.22 -9.72
N SER A 298 -22.76 -0.78 -9.11
CA SER A 298 -23.95 -1.41 -9.68
C SER A 298 -25.26 -0.66 -9.42
N GLY A 299 -25.23 0.46 -8.69
CA GLY A 299 -26.43 1.26 -8.35
C GLY A 299 -27.39 0.61 -7.34
N ALA A 300 -26.99 -0.48 -6.68
CA ALA A 300 -27.82 -1.18 -5.70
C ALA A 300 -27.73 -0.57 -4.29
N PHE A 301 -26.59 0.05 -3.96
CA PHE A 301 -26.31 0.60 -2.63
C PHE A 301 -27.28 1.71 -2.18
N ASP A 302 -27.79 2.48 -3.13
CA ASP A 302 -28.64 3.65 -2.87
C ASP A 302 -30.10 3.30 -2.50
N ASP A 303 -30.53 2.05 -2.67
CA ASP A 303 -31.86 1.63 -2.20
C ASP A 303 -31.91 1.67 -0.66
N PRO A 304 -32.83 2.44 -0.04
CA PRO A 304 -33.02 2.42 1.41
C PRO A 304 -33.42 1.03 1.96
N LYS A 305 -33.92 0.14 1.09
CA LYS A 305 -34.28 -1.26 1.40
C LYS A 305 -33.24 -2.28 0.94
N PHE A 306 -32.04 -1.85 0.52
CA PHE A 306 -30.95 -2.75 0.11
C PHE A 306 -30.67 -3.81 1.19
N ASP A 307 -30.75 -5.09 0.83
CA ASP A 307 -30.50 -6.19 1.76
C ASP A 307 -28.99 -6.32 2.04
N THR A 308 -28.55 -5.60 3.06
CA THR A 308 -27.17 -5.59 3.56
C THR A 308 -26.69 -6.95 4.08
N VAL A 309 -27.58 -7.93 4.31
CA VAL A 309 -27.24 -9.24 4.87
C VAL A 309 -27.08 -10.28 3.76
N ASN A 310 -28.08 -10.42 2.87
CA ASN A 310 -28.13 -11.54 1.91
C ASN A 310 -27.85 -11.13 0.45
N HIS A 311 -27.86 -9.84 0.11
CA HIS A 311 -27.65 -9.45 -1.30
C HIS A 311 -26.22 -9.80 -1.75
N PRO A 312 -25.99 -10.51 -2.88
CA PRO A 312 -24.67 -11.02 -3.23
C PRO A 312 -23.56 -9.96 -3.28
N THR A 313 -23.88 -8.75 -3.72
CA THR A 313 -22.92 -7.64 -3.78
C THR A 313 -22.53 -7.09 -2.41
N SER A 314 -23.41 -7.18 -1.39
CA SER A 314 -23.09 -6.79 0.00
C SER A 314 -21.98 -7.68 0.61
N GLN A 315 -21.84 -8.89 0.07
CA GLN A 315 -20.89 -9.89 0.53
C GLN A 315 -19.57 -9.89 -0.27
N ALA A 316 -19.42 -9.02 -1.28
CA ALA A 316 -18.27 -9.01 -2.19
C ALA A 316 -17.00 -8.36 -1.59
N GLY A 317 -17.13 -7.17 -1.00
CA GLY A 317 -15.97 -6.36 -0.59
C GLY A 317 -15.23 -5.73 -1.79
N ILE A 318 -13.95 -5.39 -1.59
CA ILE A 318 -13.01 -5.02 -2.66
C ILE A 318 -12.56 -6.30 -3.36
N THR A 319 -13.06 -6.52 -4.58
CA THR A 319 -12.72 -7.68 -5.43
C THR A 319 -11.38 -7.50 -6.15
N CYS A 320 -10.84 -8.59 -6.73
CA CYS A 320 -9.69 -8.53 -7.62
C CYS A 320 -9.94 -7.56 -8.78
N THR A 321 -11.17 -7.54 -9.29
CA THR A 321 -11.56 -6.63 -10.38
C THR A 321 -11.62 -5.18 -9.89
N VAL A 322 -12.19 -4.88 -8.73
CA VAL A 322 -12.32 -3.50 -8.24
C VAL A 322 -10.97 -2.78 -8.24
N CYS A 323 -9.92 -3.36 -7.66
CA CYS A 323 -8.59 -2.74 -7.69
C CYS A 323 -8.03 -2.64 -9.12
N HIS A 324 -8.06 -3.73 -9.88
CA HIS A 324 -7.34 -3.80 -11.15
C HIS A 324 -8.08 -3.17 -12.36
N ALA A 325 -9.39 -2.91 -12.24
CA ALA A 325 -10.19 -2.22 -13.24
C ALA A 325 -10.16 -0.69 -13.09
N ILE A 326 -9.59 -0.14 -12.01
CA ILE A 326 -9.27 1.29 -11.90
C ILE A 326 -8.43 1.71 -13.11
N THR A 327 -8.84 2.77 -13.83
CA THR A 327 -8.19 3.28 -15.03
C THR A 327 -7.23 4.42 -14.75
N ASN A 328 -7.54 5.24 -13.74
CA ASN A 328 -6.75 6.39 -13.33
C ASN A 328 -6.92 6.69 -11.83
N VAL A 329 -5.87 7.19 -11.19
CA VAL A 329 -5.94 7.88 -9.89
C VAL A 329 -6.06 9.37 -10.19
N ASN A 330 -7.12 10.03 -9.74
CA ASN A 330 -7.45 11.39 -10.17
C ASN A 330 -6.76 12.45 -9.32
N SER A 331 -6.58 12.20 -8.02
CA SER A 331 -5.79 13.05 -7.13
C SER A 331 -5.34 12.30 -5.86
N THR A 332 -4.50 12.94 -5.05
CA THR A 332 -4.10 12.50 -3.69
C THR A 332 -5.11 12.90 -2.60
N ARG A 333 -6.31 13.40 -2.96
CA ARG A 333 -7.30 13.94 -2.00
C ARG A 333 -8.06 12.88 -1.20
N GLY A 334 -7.99 11.61 -1.63
CA GLY A 334 -8.68 10.51 -0.99
C GLY A 334 -10.16 10.38 -1.40
N ASN A 335 -11.00 9.89 -0.49
CA ASN A 335 -12.46 9.71 -0.70
C ASN A 335 -12.82 8.99 -2.01
N ALA A 336 -12.02 7.99 -2.39
CA ALA A 336 -12.14 7.23 -3.63
C ALA A 336 -12.03 8.07 -4.92
N ASP A 337 -11.21 9.14 -4.97
CA ASP A 337 -10.97 9.92 -6.20
C ASP A 337 -10.11 9.16 -7.25
N TYR A 338 -10.70 8.09 -7.77
CA TYR A 338 -10.21 7.26 -8.86
C TYR A 338 -11.31 7.09 -9.91
N THR A 339 -10.92 6.73 -11.13
CA THR A 339 -11.85 6.31 -12.17
C THR A 339 -11.76 4.80 -12.37
N ILE A 340 -12.90 4.12 -12.48
CA ILE A 340 -13.01 2.67 -12.78
C ILE A 340 -13.75 2.44 -14.11
N GLU A 341 -13.45 1.34 -14.81
CA GLU A 341 -14.18 0.92 -16.01
C GLU A 341 -14.73 -0.50 -15.88
N GLU A 342 -15.68 -0.85 -16.76
CA GLU A 342 -16.01 -2.26 -16.99
C GLU A 342 -14.83 -2.95 -17.71
N PRO A 343 -14.19 -3.97 -17.11
CA PRO A 343 -12.97 -4.55 -17.66
C PRO A 343 -13.25 -5.30 -18.96
N LEU A 344 -12.38 -5.11 -19.96
CA LEU A 344 -12.51 -5.82 -21.23
C LEU A 344 -11.83 -7.20 -21.16
N HIS A 345 -12.66 -8.25 -21.12
CA HIS A 345 -12.22 -9.66 -21.10
C HIS A 345 -12.02 -10.26 -22.51
N TYR A 346 -11.36 -11.42 -22.57
CA TYR A 346 -11.22 -12.22 -23.80
C TYR A 346 -12.56 -12.89 -24.18
N PRO A 347 -12.77 -13.30 -25.45
CA PRO A 347 -13.96 -14.04 -25.87
C PRO A 347 -14.30 -15.22 -24.93
N PHE A 348 -15.59 -15.36 -24.59
CA PHE A 348 -16.14 -16.42 -23.74
C PHE A 348 -15.78 -16.39 -22.23
N ALA A 349 -15.28 -15.29 -21.66
CA ALA A 349 -14.93 -15.22 -20.24
C ALA A 349 -16.11 -15.50 -19.28
N TYR A 350 -17.31 -15.04 -19.64
CA TYR A 350 -18.57 -15.26 -18.91
C TYR A 350 -19.40 -16.42 -19.49
N SER A 351 -18.79 -17.40 -20.17
CA SER A 351 -19.54 -18.56 -20.67
C SER A 351 -19.58 -19.68 -19.66
N ASP A 352 -20.75 -20.29 -19.43
CA ASP A 352 -20.86 -21.50 -18.61
C ASP A 352 -20.35 -22.77 -19.32
N ASN A 353 -20.17 -22.71 -20.65
CA ASN A 353 -19.76 -23.86 -21.43
C ASN A 353 -18.29 -24.22 -21.16
N PRO A 354 -17.96 -25.42 -20.63
CA PRO A 354 -16.59 -25.77 -20.24
C PRO A 354 -15.58 -25.73 -21.39
N ALA A 355 -16.00 -26.02 -22.63
CA ALA A 355 -15.12 -25.95 -23.79
C ALA A 355 -14.83 -24.50 -24.22
N LEU A 356 -15.81 -23.61 -24.11
CA LEU A 356 -15.61 -22.18 -24.38
C LEU A 356 -14.78 -21.49 -23.28
N GLN A 357 -14.97 -21.86 -22.01
CA GLN A 357 -14.06 -21.49 -20.90
C GLN A 357 -12.64 -22.00 -21.13
N TRP A 358 -12.48 -23.26 -21.57
CA TRP A 358 -11.16 -23.80 -21.89
C TRP A 358 -10.47 -23.02 -23.01
N ILE A 359 -11.20 -22.65 -24.07
CA ILE A 359 -10.72 -21.78 -25.15
C ILE A 359 -10.30 -20.41 -24.60
N ASN A 360 -11.14 -19.76 -23.78
CA ASN A 360 -10.81 -18.49 -23.15
C ASN A 360 -9.49 -18.56 -22.37
N ASN A 361 -9.36 -19.56 -21.49
CA ASN A 361 -8.16 -19.80 -20.69
C ASN A 361 -6.92 -20.00 -21.58
N GLN A 362 -7.03 -20.70 -22.72
CA GLN A 362 -5.89 -20.86 -23.65
C GLN A 362 -5.51 -19.55 -24.32
N LEU A 363 -6.48 -18.71 -24.71
CA LEU A 363 -6.23 -17.40 -25.33
C LEU A 363 -5.47 -16.47 -24.38
N VAL A 364 -5.92 -16.36 -23.12
CA VAL A 364 -5.24 -15.59 -22.07
C VAL A 364 -3.81 -16.11 -21.88
N LYS A 365 -3.64 -17.41 -21.63
CA LYS A 365 -2.32 -17.99 -21.32
C LYS A 365 -1.33 -17.90 -22.50
N SER A 366 -1.81 -18.04 -23.73
CA SER A 366 -0.97 -17.96 -24.94
C SER A 366 -0.48 -16.53 -25.23
N LYS A 367 -1.35 -15.52 -25.12
CA LYS A 367 -1.07 -14.11 -25.46
C LYS A 367 -1.60 -13.16 -24.35
N PRO A 368 -0.97 -13.11 -23.17
CA PRO A 368 -1.48 -12.38 -21.99
C PRO A 368 -1.28 -10.85 -22.02
N GLU A 369 -0.73 -10.27 -23.09
CA GLU A 369 -0.41 -8.82 -23.12
C GLU A 369 -1.66 -7.93 -23.02
N PHE A 370 -2.79 -8.34 -23.62
CA PHE A 370 -4.06 -7.63 -23.49
C PHE A 370 -4.60 -7.71 -22.04
N HIS A 371 -4.64 -8.92 -21.45
CA HIS A 371 -4.98 -9.11 -20.02
C HIS A 371 -4.14 -8.20 -19.11
N LYS A 372 -2.83 -8.19 -19.32
CA LYS A 372 -1.89 -7.37 -18.54
C LYS A 372 -2.20 -5.86 -18.64
N ARG A 373 -2.61 -5.35 -19.81
CA ARG A 373 -2.95 -3.92 -19.96
C ARG A 373 -4.33 -3.58 -19.38
N THR A 374 -5.30 -4.49 -19.44
CA THR A 374 -6.59 -4.33 -18.74
C THR A 374 -6.40 -4.23 -17.22
N PHE A 375 -5.53 -5.05 -16.62
CA PHE A 375 -5.47 -5.20 -15.16
C PHE A 375 -4.24 -4.59 -14.46
N LEU A 376 -3.10 -4.37 -15.13
CA LEU A 376 -1.85 -3.91 -14.49
C LEU A 376 -1.34 -2.58 -15.06
N LYS A 377 -1.93 -1.50 -14.56
CA LYS A 377 -1.54 -0.10 -14.79
C LYS A 377 -0.30 0.33 -13.97
N PRO A 378 0.46 1.38 -14.37
CA PRO A 378 1.69 1.80 -13.66
C PRO A 378 1.51 2.22 -12.19
N PHE A 379 0.42 2.94 -11.88
CA PHE A 379 0.15 3.51 -10.54
C PHE A 379 -0.02 2.45 -9.44
N HIS A 380 -0.29 1.18 -9.77
CA HIS A 380 -0.32 0.09 -8.78
C HIS A 380 1.01 -0.13 -8.03
N LYS A 381 2.07 0.60 -8.40
CA LYS A 381 3.39 0.59 -7.74
C LYS A 381 3.72 1.89 -7.00
N THR A 382 2.76 2.79 -6.83
CA THR A 382 2.97 4.13 -6.30
C THR A 382 2.01 4.38 -5.13
N ALA A 383 2.39 5.23 -4.18
CA ALA A 383 1.62 5.40 -2.94
C ALA A 383 0.27 6.11 -3.17
N GLU A 384 0.14 6.85 -4.27
CA GLU A 384 -1.05 7.59 -4.69
C GLU A 384 -2.23 6.64 -4.93
N PHE A 385 -1.98 5.44 -5.45
CA PHE A 385 -3.01 4.41 -5.63
C PHE A 385 -3.63 3.98 -4.29
N CYS A 386 -2.81 3.82 -3.25
CA CYS A 386 -3.29 3.56 -1.90
C CYS A 386 -3.97 4.80 -1.30
N SER A 387 -3.51 6.02 -1.62
CA SER A 387 -4.06 7.28 -1.10
C SER A 387 -5.56 7.43 -1.37
N GLY A 388 -6.06 6.91 -2.51
CA GLY A 388 -7.48 6.96 -2.88
C GLY A 388 -8.43 6.42 -1.81
N CYS A 389 -8.00 5.40 -1.04
CA CYS A 389 -8.78 4.85 0.08
C CYS A 389 -8.14 5.11 1.46
N HIS A 390 -6.82 5.31 1.54
CA HIS A 390 -6.09 5.46 2.82
C HIS A 390 -5.83 6.92 3.25
N LYS A 391 -6.26 7.89 2.44
CA LYS A 391 -6.48 9.30 2.82
C LYS A 391 -7.98 9.58 2.65
N VAL A 392 -8.60 10.29 3.59
CA VAL A 392 -10.01 10.68 3.54
C VAL A 392 -10.23 12.06 4.18
N HIS A 393 -11.35 12.67 3.83
CA HIS A 393 -11.89 13.87 4.49
C HIS A 393 -13.41 13.74 4.61
N LEU A 394 -13.98 14.31 5.66
CA LEU A 394 -15.41 14.33 5.92
C LEU A 394 -16.01 15.55 5.20
N PRO A 395 -16.89 15.36 4.21
CA PRO A 395 -17.55 16.45 3.49
C PRO A 395 -18.79 16.95 4.25
N PHE A 396 -19.26 18.16 3.93
CA PHE A 396 -20.45 18.75 4.57
C PHE A 396 -21.69 17.85 4.45
N ALA A 397 -21.89 17.19 3.31
CA ALA A 397 -23.00 16.26 3.10
C ALA A 397 -23.01 15.04 4.06
N LEU A 398 -21.88 14.75 4.72
CA LEU A 398 -21.80 13.75 5.77
C LEU A 398 -21.94 14.39 7.16
N ASN A 399 -21.16 15.43 7.46
CA ASN A 399 -21.01 15.96 8.83
C ASN A 399 -21.93 17.14 9.20
N HIS A 400 -22.55 17.81 8.23
CA HIS A 400 -23.39 19.02 8.40
C HIS A 400 -22.73 20.15 9.24
N TYR A 401 -21.39 20.19 9.24
CA TYR A 401 -20.56 21.14 9.99
C TYR A 401 -19.63 21.92 9.07
N LYS A 402 -18.82 21.25 8.24
CA LYS A 402 -17.79 21.90 7.40
C LYS A 402 -17.59 21.16 6.07
N GLU A 403 -17.36 21.92 4.99
CA GLU A 403 -17.08 21.40 3.63
C GLU A 403 -15.90 20.42 3.55
N PHE A 404 -15.01 20.47 4.53
CA PHE A 404 -13.84 19.62 4.67
C PHE A 404 -13.40 19.59 6.14
N LEU A 405 -13.36 18.38 6.71
CA LEU A 405 -12.65 18.08 7.95
C LEU A 405 -11.76 16.85 7.69
N ARG A 406 -10.46 16.94 7.94
CA ARG A 406 -9.52 15.83 7.62
C ARG A 406 -9.84 14.61 8.49
N GLY A 407 -9.99 13.45 7.85
CA GLY A 407 -10.19 12.17 8.53
C GLY A 407 -8.88 11.36 8.60
N GLN A 408 -8.97 10.05 8.42
CA GLN A 408 -7.80 9.16 8.35
C GLN A 408 -6.87 9.58 7.20
N ASN A 409 -5.55 9.58 7.45
CA ASN A 409 -4.58 10.09 6.48
C ASN A 409 -3.22 9.40 6.59
N HIS A 410 -3.06 8.26 5.93
CA HIS A 410 -1.77 7.56 5.91
C HIS A 410 -0.78 8.17 4.91
N TYR A 411 -1.28 8.79 3.83
CA TYR A 411 -0.44 9.20 2.69
C TYR A 411 0.46 10.41 3.02
N ASP A 412 -0.08 11.49 3.59
CA ASP A 412 0.74 12.70 3.83
C ASP A 412 1.84 12.46 4.90
N PRO A 413 1.56 11.80 6.04
CA PRO A 413 2.60 11.46 7.02
C PRO A 413 3.58 10.39 6.52
N TYR A 414 3.18 9.56 5.54
CA TYR A 414 4.09 8.64 4.87
C TYR A 414 5.03 9.39 3.92
N LEU A 415 4.49 10.26 3.07
CA LEU A 415 5.27 11.10 2.16
C LEU A 415 6.30 11.92 2.93
N LEU A 416 5.87 12.61 3.99
CA LEU A 416 6.75 13.43 4.84
C LEU A 416 7.66 12.65 5.82
N SER A 417 7.74 11.33 5.71
CA SER A 417 8.62 10.48 6.53
C SER A 417 10.04 10.38 5.97
N GLY A 418 11.00 10.05 6.83
CA GLY A 418 12.32 9.59 6.39
C GLY A 418 12.30 8.20 5.74
N VAL A 419 11.21 7.43 5.91
CA VAL A 419 11.06 6.06 5.39
C VAL A 419 10.70 6.06 3.90
N SER A 420 9.88 7.01 3.46
CA SER A 420 9.59 7.23 2.03
C SER A 420 10.81 7.72 1.25
N GLY A 421 11.79 8.33 1.94
CA GLY A 421 12.91 9.03 1.32
C GLY A 421 12.58 10.47 0.90
N HIS A 422 11.38 10.98 1.20
CA HIS A 422 10.94 12.32 0.79
C HIS A 422 10.84 13.34 1.93
N GLY A 423 10.79 12.93 3.20
CA GLY A 423 10.74 13.84 4.35
C GLY A 423 12.11 14.23 4.92
N SER A 424 12.52 15.48 4.77
CA SER A 424 13.83 16.03 5.20
C SER A 424 13.95 16.32 6.71
N ARG A 425 12.84 16.20 7.45
CA ARG A 425 12.70 16.69 8.83
C ARG A 425 12.76 15.61 9.92
N SER A 426 12.89 14.34 9.53
CA SER A 426 12.82 13.17 10.43
C SER A 426 14.03 13.07 11.37
N PHE A 427 13.86 12.33 12.46
CA PHE A 427 14.94 12.07 13.43
C PHE A 427 15.86 10.92 12.99
N TYR A 428 15.33 9.94 12.26
CA TYR A 428 16.07 8.79 11.76
C TYR A 428 15.75 8.53 10.28
N TYR A 429 16.73 7.99 9.55
CA TYR A 429 16.64 7.67 8.12
C TYR A 429 17.08 6.23 7.87
N PRO A 430 16.32 5.43 7.10
CA PRO A 430 16.70 4.04 6.82
C PRO A 430 17.95 3.97 5.94
N PRO A 431 18.62 2.79 5.87
CA PRO A 431 19.68 2.55 4.89
C PRO A 431 19.20 2.60 3.43
N LYS A 432 17.88 2.47 3.19
CA LYS A 432 17.24 2.67 1.90
C LYS A 432 15.76 3.07 2.08
N ALA A 433 15.28 3.99 1.24
CA ALA A 433 13.86 4.35 1.15
C ALA A 433 12.95 3.15 0.82
N GLN A 434 11.67 3.33 1.13
CA GLN A 434 10.56 2.52 0.64
C GLN A 434 9.72 3.37 -0.31
N ASP A 435 9.81 3.11 -1.61
CA ASP A 435 9.20 3.95 -2.67
C ASP A 435 7.65 3.92 -2.70
N ASN A 436 7.02 2.96 -2.02
CA ASN A 436 5.56 2.79 -1.96
C ASN A 436 5.12 1.85 -0.82
N CYS A 437 3.82 1.90 -0.50
CA CYS A 437 3.17 1.08 0.54
C CYS A 437 3.30 -0.45 0.31
N ASN A 438 3.45 -0.90 -0.93
CA ASN A 438 3.49 -2.33 -1.27
C ASN A 438 4.76 -3.01 -0.77
N GLY A 439 5.86 -2.25 -0.56
CA GLY A 439 7.10 -2.78 0.00
C GLY A 439 6.91 -3.43 1.37
N CYS A 440 6.03 -2.85 2.20
CA CYS A 440 5.67 -3.38 3.52
C CYS A 440 4.38 -4.21 3.49
N HIS A 441 3.30 -3.72 2.85
CA HIS A 441 1.97 -4.33 2.92
C HIS A 441 1.65 -5.32 1.81
N MET A 442 2.53 -5.51 0.82
CA MET A 442 2.41 -6.58 -0.17
C MET A 442 3.74 -7.33 -0.35
N PRO A 443 4.30 -7.91 0.74
CA PRO A 443 5.60 -8.55 0.72
C PRO A 443 5.63 -9.71 -0.29
N LEU A 444 6.82 -10.04 -0.79
CA LEU A 444 6.97 -11.12 -1.77
C LEU A 444 6.69 -12.48 -1.13
N ALA A 445 5.86 -13.28 -1.77
CA ALA A 445 5.58 -14.66 -1.40
C ALA A 445 5.97 -15.60 -2.55
N ALA A 446 6.62 -16.72 -2.24
CA ALA A 446 6.88 -17.81 -3.18
C ALA A 446 5.55 -18.32 -3.76
N SER A 447 5.49 -18.52 -5.07
CA SER A 447 4.23 -18.87 -5.75
C SER A 447 4.46 -19.51 -7.11
N ASP A 448 3.57 -20.43 -7.46
CA ASP A 448 3.59 -21.19 -8.71
C ASP A 448 2.49 -20.72 -9.70
N ASP A 449 1.83 -19.59 -9.35
CA ASP A 449 0.81 -18.89 -10.14
C ASP A 449 1.30 -18.49 -11.53
N PHE A 450 0.37 -18.38 -12.49
CA PHE A 450 0.70 -18.04 -13.88
C PHE A 450 1.35 -16.64 -14.03
N GLY A 451 1.11 -15.75 -13.06
CA GLY A 451 1.72 -14.41 -13.00
C GLY A 451 3.04 -14.32 -12.23
N ALA A 452 3.50 -15.41 -11.61
CA ALA A 452 4.70 -15.40 -10.77
C ALA A 452 5.98 -15.13 -11.59
N LYS A 453 6.95 -14.46 -10.96
CA LYS A 453 8.21 -14.06 -11.60
C LYS A 453 9.32 -13.89 -10.56
N PHE A 454 10.56 -13.85 -11.03
CA PHE A 454 11.67 -13.32 -10.24
C PHE A 454 11.50 -11.80 -10.09
N PHE A 455 11.32 -11.34 -8.86
CA PHE A 455 11.42 -9.94 -8.47
C PHE A 455 12.88 -9.60 -8.10
N ASN A 456 13.21 -8.31 -7.95
CA ASN A 456 14.54 -7.93 -7.47
C ASN A 456 14.72 -8.41 -6.02
N GLY A 457 15.84 -9.07 -5.72
CA GLY A 457 16.09 -9.73 -4.43
C GLY A 457 15.41 -11.09 -4.23
N ALA A 458 14.54 -11.55 -5.13
CA ALA A 458 13.88 -12.86 -5.00
C ALA A 458 14.78 -13.99 -5.54
N THR A 459 14.96 -15.05 -4.74
CA THR A 459 15.68 -16.27 -5.11
C THR A 459 14.87 -17.25 -5.96
N GLU A 460 13.55 -17.07 -6.00
CA GLU A 460 12.59 -17.98 -6.64
C GLU A 460 11.48 -17.23 -7.41
N LEU A 461 10.49 -17.96 -7.93
CA LEU A 461 9.29 -17.36 -8.51
C LEU A 461 8.38 -16.86 -7.38
N SER A 462 8.00 -15.59 -7.45
CA SER A 462 7.19 -14.95 -6.43
C SER A 462 6.03 -14.13 -7.02
N VAL A 463 5.04 -13.87 -6.18
CA VAL A 463 3.99 -12.86 -6.34
C VAL A 463 4.06 -11.85 -5.20
N HIS A 464 3.33 -10.73 -5.33
CA HIS A 464 3.04 -9.88 -4.17
C HIS A 464 1.94 -10.54 -3.32
N ASN A 465 2.13 -10.63 -2.01
CA ASN A 465 1.14 -11.18 -1.09
C ASN A 465 -0.08 -10.23 -0.99
N HIS A 466 -1.28 -10.75 -1.23
CA HIS A 466 -2.55 -10.00 -1.17
C HIS A 466 -3.33 -10.23 0.14
N LEU A 467 -2.70 -10.77 1.19
CA LEU A 467 -3.26 -10.79 2.55
C LEU A 467 -3.32 -9.38 3.17
N PHE A 468 -2.48 -8.47 2.70
CA PHE A 468 -2.27 -7.12 3.24
C PHE A 468 -1.94 -7.14 4.74
N PRO A 469 -0.81 -7.76 5.14
CA PRO A 469 -0.41 -7.85 6.54
C PRO A 469 -0.31 -6.46 7.19
N ALA A 470 -1.02 -6.32 8.30
CA ALA A 470 -1.18 -5.11 9.12
C ALA A 470 -1.68 -5.53 10.51
N ALA A 471 -2.05 -4.58 11.36
CA ALA A 471 -2.43 -4.86 12.75
C ALA A 471 -3.84 -5.49 12.97
N ASN A 472 -4.57 -5.95 11.94
CA ASN A 472 -5.99 -6.32 12.08
C ASN A 472 -6.23 -7.79 12.49
N THR A 473 -5.88 -8.13 13.74
CA THR A 473 -6.20 -9.45 14.33
C THR A 473 -7.70 -9.67 14.57
N GLY A 474 -8.48 -8.60 14.77
CA GLY A 474 -9.88 -8.70 15.21
C GLY A 474 -10.84 -9.29 14.17
N ILE A 475 -10.72 -8.89 12.90
CA ILE A 475 -11.56 -9.46 11.82
C ILE A 475 -11.22 -10.93 11.58
N ALA A 476 -9.96 -11.33 11.73
CA ALA A 476 -9.55 -12.72 11.65
C ALA A 476 -10.09 -13.57 12.82
N TRP A 477 -10.13 -13.02 14.04
CA TRP A 477 -10.74 -13.70 15.21
C TRP A 477 -12.23 -13.95 15.03
N LEU A 478 -12.99 -12.94 14.58
CA LEU A 478 -14.43 -13.02 14.30
C LEU A 478 -14.74 -14.15 13.28
N ARG A 479 -13.84 -14.35 12.32
CA ARG A 479 -13.91 -15.38 11.27
C ARG A 479 -13.27 -16.73 11.65
N ASN A 480 -12.77 -16.86 12.87
CA ASN A 480 -12.01 -18.01 13.39
C ASN A 480 -10.80 -18.42 12.52
N LYS A 481 -9.91 -17.46 12.26
CA LYS A 481 -8.68 -17.61 11.46
C LYS A 481 -7.40 -17.39 12.28
N PRO A 482 -6.97 -18.37 13.12
CA PRO A 482 -5.76 -18.24 13.94
C PRO A 482 -4.47 -18.16 13.12
N ASP A 483 -4.46 -18.75 11.92
CA ASP A 483 -3.43 -18.64 10.90
C ASP A 483 -3.25 -17.19 10.41
N VAL A 484 -4.34 -16.48 10.13
CA VAL A 484 -4.31 -15.08 9.71
C VAL A 484 -3.94 -14.16 10.87
N ILE A 485 -4.38 -14.47 12.10
CA ILE A 485 -3.92 -13.77 13.32
C ILE A 485 -2.40 -13.89 13.47
N ALA A 486 -1.86 -15.11 13.36
CA ALA A 486 -0.42 -15.35 13.47
C ALA A 486 0.38 -14.62 12.38
N ALA A 487 -0.10 -14.58 11.13
CA ALA A 487 0.54 -13.83 10.05
C ALA A 487 0.55 -12.31 10.30
N HIS A 488 -0.52 -11.76 10.90
CA HIS A 488 -0.55 -10.36 11.33
C HIS A 488 0.37 -10.09 12.53
N GLN A 489 0.44 -10.99 13.51
CA GLN A 489 1.34 -10.87 14.66
C GLN A 489 2.82 -10.97 14.25
N GLN A 490 3.17 -11.86 13.31
CA GLN A 490 4.51 -11.96 12.74
C GLN A 490 4.92 -10.68 11.98
N PHE A 491 3.99 -9.99 11.33
CA PHE A 491 4.24 -8.69 10.70
C PHE A 491 4.48 -7.57 11.73
N LEU A 492 3.82 -7.65 12.89
CA LEU A 492 3.98 -6.68 13.99
C LEU A 492 5.27 -6.86 14.78
N ASP A 493 5.93 -8.03 14.70
CA ASP A 493 7.16 -8.30 15.43
C ASP A 493 8.26 -7.26 15.16
N GLY A 494 8.89 -6.76 16.22
CA GLY A 494 9.91 -5.71 16.18
C GLY A 494 9.50 -4.42 15.45
N THR A 495 8.20 -4.15 15.23
CA THR A 495 7.73 -2.86 14.67
C THR A 495 7.80 -1.73 15.69
N MET A 496 7.66 -2.07 16.98
CA MET A 496 7.71 -1.18 18.12
C MET A 496 8.82 -1.60 19.10
N ARG A 497 9.21 -0.67 19.98
CA ARG A 497 10.05 -0.92 21.15
C ARG A 497 9.49 -0.16 22.35
N VAL A 498 9.66 -0.73 23.53
CA VAL A 498 9.50 -0.08 24.84
C VAL A 498 10.85 -0.17 25.54
N ASP A 499 11.28 0.91 26.21
CA ASP A 499 12.46 0.93 27.07
C ASP A 499 12.11 1.60 28.39
N ILE A 500 12.29 0.89 29.51
CA ILE A 500 12.30 1.49 30.85
C ILE A 500 13.64 2.21 30.97
N PHE A 501 13.59 3.54 30.82
CA PHE A 501 14.73 4.37 30.52
C PHE A 501 15.43 4.87 31.78
N GLY A 502 14.67 5.44 32.72
CA GLY A 502 15.21 6.12 33.90
C GLY A 502 14.24 6.10 35.07
N ILE A 503 14.72 6.55 36.24
CA ILE A 503 13.83 6.98 37.33
C ILE A 503 14.21 8.38 37.83
N HIS A 504 13.22 9.20 38.19
CA HIS A 504 13.46 10.41 38.99
C HIS A 504 13.22 10.11 40.48
N ARG A 505 14.17 10.49 41.35
CA ARG A 505 13.99 10.48 42.81
C ARG A 505 13.02 11.60 43.23
N GLY A 506 12.20 11.31 44.24
CA GLY A 506 11.17 12.23 44.77
C GLY A 506 9.80 12.13 44.08
N GLY A 507 9.71 11.49 42.91
CA GLY A 507 8.45 11.32 42.17
C GLY A 507 8.06 12.49 41.27
N GLU A 508 8.98 13.42 41.01
CA GLU A 508 8.76 14.65 40.22
C GLU A 508 9.71 14.75 39.02
N ILE A 509 9.25 15.39 37.94
CA ILE A 509 9.92 15.42 36.62
C ILE A 509 11.14 16.36 36.55
N ASP A 510 11.33 17.19 37.58
CA ASP A 510 12.53 17.99 37.82
C ASP A 510 13.43 17.41 38.94
N GLY A 511 13.05 16.25 39.50
CA GLY A 511 13.86 15.49 40.45
C GLY A 511 15.10 14.84 39.82
N GLU A 512 16.02 14.35 40.66
CA GLU A 512 17.27 13.72 40.22
C GLU A 512 17.01 12.48 39.35
N LEU A 513 17.31 12.59 38.05
CA LEU A 513 17.17 11.52 37.07
C LEU A 513 18.36 10.55 37.14
N VAL A 514 18.10 9.31 37.52
CA VAL A 514 19.03 8.19 37.39
C VAL A 514 18.74 7.46 36.08
N ALA A 515 19.53 7.75 35.05
CA ALA A 515 19.37 7.20 33.71
C ALA A 515 20.73 7.11 32.96
N PRO A 516 20.85 6.23 31.94
CA PRO A 516 19.88 5.23 31.55
C PRO A 516 20.05 3.93 32.35
N LEU A 517 18.93 3.31 32.73
CA LEU A 517 18.93 2.06 33.51
C LEU A 517 19.52 0.90 32.72
N ARG A 518 20.41 0.14 33.35
CA ARG A 518 21.23 -0.98 32.83
C ARG A 518 22.46 -0.51 32.04
N PRO A 519 23.67 -1.05 32.31
CA PRO A 519 23.96 -2.27 33.08
C PRO A 519 23.71 -2.15 34.60
N GLU A 520 23.92 -0.97 35.17
CA GLU A 520 23.65 -0.68 36.59
C GLU A 520 22.23 -0.15 36.81
N VAL A 521 21.72 -0.32 38.04
CA VAL A 521 20.43 0.20 38.50
C VAL A 521 20.57 0.75 39.93
N PRO A 522 19.86 1.83 40.30
CA PRO A 522 19.91 2.36 41.65
C PRO A 522 19.29 1.38 42.65
N THR A 523 19.84 1.36 43.87
CA THR A 523 19.14 0.77 45.02
C THR A 523 17.97 1.68 45.40
N LEU A 524 16.79 1.08 45.56
CA LEU A 524 15.57 1.75 46.03
C LEU A 524 15.45 1.65 47.55
N LYS A 525 14.61 2.51 48.15
CA LYS A 525 14.41 2.59 49.59
C LYS A 525 12.93 2.47 49.94
N ALA A 526 12.62 1.79 51.04
CA ALA A 526 11.26 1.74 51.58
C ALA A 526 10.77 3.15 51.95
N GLY A 527 9.52 3.48 51.61
CA GLY A 527 8.92 4.80 51.83
C GLY A 527 9.32 5.90 50.81
N ASP A 528 10.29 5.68 49.92
CA ASP A 528 10.68 6.68 48.91
C ASP A 528 9.65 6.83 47.78
N ARG A 529 9.65 8.00 47.13
CA ARG A 529 8.84 8.29 45.94
C ARG A 529 9.69 8.25 44.69
N VAL A 530 9.23 7.55 43.66
CA VAL A 530 9.91 7.49 42.36
C VAL A 530 8.95 7.77 41.20
N LEU A 531 9.49 8.40 40.16
CA LEU A 531 8.85 8.52 38.86
C LEU A 531 9.61 7.60 37.91
N ILE A 532 8.92 6.68 37.23
CA ILE A 532 9.52 5.71 36.32
C ILE A 532 9.27 6.18 34.89
N ASP A 533 10.36 6.43 34.16
CA ASP A 533 10.33 6.99 32.81
C ASP A 533 10.46 5.90 31.75
N THR A 534 9.45 5.80 30.89
CA THR A 534 9.33 4.75 29.86
C THR A 534 9.20 5.37 28.48
N VAL A 535 9.98 4.89 27.51
CA VAL A 535 9.95 5.37 26.12
C VAL A 535 9.30 4.34 25.20
N ILE A 536 8.23 4.73 24.51
CA ILE A 536 7.62 3.99 23.39
C ILE A 536 8.30 4.45 22.09
N ARG A 537 8.60 3.54 21.15
CA ARG A 537 9.44 3.84 19.98
C ARG A 537 9.01 3.11 18.70
N THR A 538 8.82 3.85 17.59
CA THR A 538 8.40 3.31 16.27
C THR A 538 9.60 2.90 15.39
N LEU A 539 9.83 1.59 15.20
CA LEU A 539 11.05 1.09 14.53
C LEU A 539 10.91 0.92 13.02
N LYS A 540 9.81 0.30 12.55
CA LYS A 540 9.65 -0.14 11.15
C LYS A 540 8.58 0.63 10.35
N LEU A 541 7.79 1.48 11.00
CA LEU A 541 6.62 2.11 10.38
C LEU A 541 7.02 3.34 9.55
N GLY A 542 6.49 3.42 8.33
CA GLY A 542 6.64 4.59 7.46
C GLY A 542 5.57 5.67 7.66
N HIS A 543 4.53 5.41 8.45
CA HIS A 543 3.43 6.33 8.74
C HIS A 543 3.18 6.42 10.26
N LEU A 544 2.18 7.17 10.73
CA LEU A 544 1.92 7.35 12.17
C LEU A 544 1.58 6.02 12.87
N PHE A 545 1.82 5.93 14.18
CA PHE A 545 1.39 4.84 15.04
C PHE A 545 0.62 5.36 16.27
N THR A 546 -0.61 4.96 16.55
CA THR A 546 -1.49 4.12 15.72
C THR A 546 -2.03 4.91 14.51
N GLN A 547 -2.52 4.24 13.47
CA GLN A 547 -3.18 4.93 12.35
C GLN A 547 -4.35 4.12 11.77
N GLY A 548 -5.01 4.71 10.78
CA GLY A 548 -6.32 4.34 10.28
C GLY A 548 -7.35 4.68 11.32
N THR A 549 -7.79 3.65 12.04
CA THR A 549 -8.96 3.72 12.92
C THR A 549 -8.54 4.03 14.36
N VAL A 550 -7.92 5.19 14.53
CA VAL A 550 -7.26 5.68 15.76
C VAL A 550 -8.20 5.97 16.94
N ASP A 551 -9.49 5.99 16.65
CA ASP A 551 -10.61 6.21 17.55
C ASP A 551 -11.01 4.95 18.32
N SER A 552 -10.89 3.77 17.70
CA SER A 552 -11.22 2.47 18.30
C SER A 552 -10.05 1.46 18.32
N ASN A 553 -8.86 1.81 17.84
CA ASN A 553 -7.65 1.02 18.07
C ASN A 553 -7.31 1.13 19.57
N GLU A 554 -7.37 0.01 20.30
CA GLU A 554 -7.07 -0.01 21.73
C GLU A 554 -5.61 -0.39 21.92
N VAL A 555 -4.75 0.60 22.15
CA VAL A 555 -3.30 0.41 22.34
C VAL A 555 -2.89 1.13 23.60
N TRP A 556 -2.28 0.39 24.53
CA TRP A 556 -1.98 0.90 25.86
C TRP A 556 -0.69 0.32 26.44
N LEU A 557 -0.16 1.01 27.45
CA LEU A 557 0.89 0.47 28.31
C LEU A 557 0.30 -0.28 29.51
N ASP A 558 0.58 -1.57 29.53
CA ASP A 558 0.27 -2.53 30.59
C ASP A 558 1.49 -2.63 31.51
N VAL A 559 1.38 -2.00 32.68
CA VAL A 559 2.46 -1.83 33.67
C VAL A 559 2.13 -2.58 34.95
N THR A 560 3.07 -3.42 35.41
CA THR A 560 2.99 -4.11 36.70
C THR A 560 4.27 -3.87 37.48
N VAL A 561 4.15 -3.58 38.77
CA VAL A 561 5.27 -3.49 39.71
C VAL A 561 5.03 -4.41 40.88
N SER A 562 6.00 -5.27 41.22
CA SER A 562 5.93 -6.17 42.37
C SER A 562 7.17 -6.11 43.25
N SER A 563 7.00 -6.48 44.53
CA SER A 563 8.07 -6.83 45.47
C SER A 563 7.91 -8.30 45.79
N GLY A 564 8.80 -9.16 45.29
CA GLY A 564 8.53 -10.59 45.25
C GLY A 564 7.21 -10.91 44.52
N GLU A 565 6.31 -11.64 45.18
CA GLU A 565 4.96 -11.97 44.68
C GLU A 565 3.91 -10.86 44.93
N LYS A 566 4.21 -9.89 45.80
CA LYS A 566 3.28 -8.80 46.18
C LYS A 566 3.24 -7.74 45.08
N ILE A 567 2.09 -7.58 44.41
CA ILE A 567 1.87 -6.44 43.49
C ILE A 567 1.81 -5.15 44.32
N ILE A 568 2.70 -4.21 44.03
CA ILE A 568 2.79 -2.90 44.68
C ILE A 568 2.41 -1.74 43.75
N GLY A 569 2.19 -2.00 42.46
CA GLY A 569 1.65 -1.01 41.51
C GLY A 569 1.13 -1.62 40.20
N ARG A 570 0.09 -1.00 39.61
CA ARG A 570 -0.61 -1.49 38.41
C ARG A 570 -1.18 -0.35 37.56
N SER A 571 -1.10 -0.49 36.23
CA SER A 571 -1.81 0.31 35.20
C SER A 571 -2.03 -0.57 33.96
N GLY A 572 -3.10 -0.40 33.20
CA GLY A 572 -3.32 -1.18 31.97
C GLY A 572 -3.80 -2.61 32.18
N ALA A 573 -4.35 -2.91 33.35
CA ALA A 573 -5.09 -4.15 33.58
C ALA A 573 -6.44 -4.15 32.85
N LEU A 574 -6.95 -5.34 32.54
CA LEU A 574 -8.34 -5.56 32.13
C LEU A 574 -9.21 -5.66 33.40
N ASP A 575 -10.45 -5.18 33.34
CA ASP A 575 -11.46 -5.40 34.38
C ASP A 575 -12.48 -6.47 33.95
N PRO A 576 -12.46 -7.69 34.53
CA PRO A 576 -13.44 -8.73 34.22
C PRO A 576 -14.88 -8.33 34.57
N ASN A 577 -15.07 -7.48 35.58
CA ASN A 577 -16.40 -7.00 35.98
C ASN A 577 -17.01 -6.05 34.93
N ARG A 578 -16.14 -5.45 34.10
CA ARG A 578 -16.48 -4.60 32.95
C ARG A 578 -16.13 -5.29 31.62
N GLN A 579 -16.35 -6.60 31.55
CA GLN A 579 -16.31 -7.37 30.29
C GLN A 579 -14.95 -7.30 29.56
N ASN A 580 -13.87 -7.18 30.34
CA ASN A 580 -12.49 -6.99 29.89
C ASN A 580 -12.24 -5.66 29.16
N GLU A 581 -12.89 -4.58 29.60
CA GLU A 581 -12.44 -3.20 29.34
C GLU A 581 -11.04 -2.97 29.95
N VAL A 582 -10.16 -2.25 29.24
CA VAL A 582 -8.86 -1.81 29.79
C VAL A 582 -9.10 -0.66 30.77
N ASP A 583 -8.36 -0.61 31.89
CA ASP A 583 -8.41 0.51 32.84
C ASP A 583 -8.33 1.88 32.11
N PRO A 584 -9.37 2.72 32.16
CA PRO A 584 -9.39 4.02 31.48
C PRO A 584 -8.29 4.99 31.92
N TRP A 585 -7.67 4.78 33.09
CA TRP A 585 -6.54 5.58 33.60
C TRP A 585 -5.18 5.18 33.02
N SER A 586 -5.14 4.24 32.07
CA SER A 586 -3.91 3.82 31.38
C SER A 586 -3.38 4.87 30.41
N HIS A 587 -2.10 4.78 30.05
CA HIS A 587 -1.58 5.52 28.91
C HIS A 587 -2.01 4.84 27.60
N PHE A 588 -2.84 5.51 26.79
CA PHE A 588 -3.29 5.04 25.48
C PHE A 588 -2.62 5.78 24.32
N VAL A 589 -2.22 5.03 23.28
CA VAL A 589 -1.55 5.50 22.06
C VAL A 589 -2.57 5.65 20.92
N ASN A 590 -3.58 6.50 21.17
CA ASN A 590 -4.77 6.67 20.33
C ASN A 590 -5.15 8.15 20.14
N VAL A 591 -6.30 8.42 19.52
CA VAL A 591 -6.88 9.77 19.41
C VAL A 591 -8.27 9.77 20.03
N PHE A 592 -8.46 10.57 21.08
CA PHE A 592 -9.75 10.71 21.74
C PHE A 592 -10.60 11.74 20.97
N LEU A 593 -11.24 11.29 19.89
CA LEU A 593 -12.15 12.11 19.09
C LEU A 593 -13.45 12.41 19.85
N LEU A 594 -13.94 13.64 19.67
CA LEU A 594 -15.18 14.14 20.24
C LEU A 594 -16.21 14.50 19.16
N ASP A 595 -17.48 14.46 19.55
CA ASP A 595 -18.55 15.19 18.89
C ASP A 595 -18.64 16.66 19.38
N LYS A 596 -19.57 17.43 18.79
CA LYS A 596 -19.85 18.84 19.15
C LYS A 596 -20.38 19.07 20.57
N ASP A 597 -20.83 18.01 21.24
CA ASP A 597 -21.37 18.00 22.60
C ASP A 597 -20.37 17.40 23.61
N GLY A 598 -19.15 17.11 23.18
CA GLY A 598 -18.07 16.59 24.02
C GLY A 598 -18.26 15.13 24.45
N ASN A 599 -19.03 14.34 23.70
CA ASN A 599 -19.05 12.88 23.87
C ASN A 599 -17.89 12.27 23.08
N ARG A 600 -17.29 11.16 23.56
CA ARG A 600 -16.34 10.35 22.80
C ARG A 600 -17.04 9.78 21.55
N ILE A 601 -16.35 9.81 20.40
CA ILE A 601 -16.73 9.02 19.22
C ILE A 601 -16.47 7.55 19.55
N ASP A 602 -17.52 6.85 20.00
CA ASP A 602 -17.49 5.46 20.49
C ASP A 602 -17.99 4.43 19.47
N ARG A 603 -18.53 4.89 18.33
CA ARG A 603 -19.25 4.05 17.35
C ARG A 603 -18.69 4.08 15.93
N ARG A 604 -17.64 4.86 15.68
CA ARG A 604 -17.15 5.23 14.32
C ARG A 604 -18.21 5.93 13.47
N ASN A 605 -19.14 6.62 14.12
CA ASN A 605 -20.08 7.59 13.55
C ASN A 605 -19.27 8.78 12.97
N ALA A 606 -18.75 8.59 11.76
CA ALA A 606 -17.87 9.53 11.07
C ALA A 606 -18.57 10.87 10.76
N GLU A 607 -19.91 10.85 10.68
CA GLU A 607 -20.78 12.01 10.58
C GLU A 607 -20.72 12.95 11.79
N ASP A 608 -20.41 12.46 13.00
CA ASP A 608 -20.39 13.27 14.23
C ASP A 608 -18.98 13.74 14.63
N ILE A 609 -17.92 13.28 13.95
CA ILE A 609 -16.53 13.66 14.25
C ILE A 609 -16.36 15.18 14.14
N PHE A 610 -15.91 15.80 15.23
CA PHE A 610 -15.85 17.26 15.35
C PHE A 610 -14.44 17.77 15.70
N THR A 611 -13.82 17.25 16.78
CA THR A 611 -12.50 17.69 17.23
C THR A 611 -11.84 16.68 18.19
N PRO A 612 -10.51 16.53 18.27
CA PRO A 612 -9.86 15.71 19.29
C PRO A 612 -9.78 16.42 20.66
N LEU A 613 -9.86 15.64 21.75
CA LEU A 613 -9.45 16.04 23.10
C LEU A 613 -7.92 15.98 23.26
N TYR A 614 -7.32 14.89 22.77
CA TYR A 614 -5.87 14.69 22.68
C TYR A 614 -5.52 13.81 21.46
N ASN A 615 -4.26 13.80 21.05
CA ASN A 615 -3.72 12.91 20.02
C ASN A 615 -2.36 12.36 20.49
N HIS A 616 -2.26 11.04 20.68
CA HIS A 616 -1.04 10.34 21.08
C HIS A 616 -0.47 9.47 19.93
N GLN A 617 -0.60 9.90 18.68
CA GLN A 617 0.01 9.22 17.55
C GLN A 617 1.51 9.56 17.46
N ILE A 618 2.36 8.53 17.56
CA ILE A 618 3.82 8.59 17.44
C ILE A 618 4.21 8.63 15.94
N PRO A 619 5.01 9.61 15.48
CA PRO A 619 5.48 9.66 14.09
C PRO A 619 6.41 8.50 13.66
N PRO A 620 6.65 8.33 12.34
CA PRO A 620 7.71 7.45 11.80
C PRO A 620 9.07 7.77 12.42
N GLY A 621 9.75 6.76 12.96
CA GLY A 621 11.06 6.94 13.55
C GLY A 621 11.09 7.85 14.80
N ALA A 622 9.96 8.12 15.45
CA ALA A 622 9.88 8.91 16.67
C ALA A 622 9.73 8.05 17.94
N GLY A 623 9.92 8.69 19.10
CA GLY A 623 9.59 8.16 20.42
C GLY A 623 8.49 8.96 21.12
N GLN A 624 8.00 8.43 22.24
CA GLN A 624 7.08 9.09 23.17
C GLN A 624 7.44 8.68 24.60
N THR A 625 7.64 9.65 25.50
CA THR A 625 8.01 9.40 26.90
C THR A 625 6.78 9.42 27.81
N VAL A 626 6.68 8.46 28.72
CA VAL A 626 5.55 8.26 29.64
C VAL A 626 6.07 8.07 31.06
N HIS A 627 5.49 8.80 32.02
CA HIS A 627 5.94 8.82 33.41
C HIS A 627 4.96 8.08 34.33
N TYR A 628 5.47 7.17 35.15
CA TYR A 628 4.68 6.40 36.11
C TYR A 628 5.08 6.70 37.56
N GLY A 629 4.15 7.25 38.34
CA GLY A 629 4.37 7.60 39.74
C GLY A 629 4.13 6.40 40.67
N LEU A 630 5.12 6.12 41.53
CA LEU A 630 5.08 5.05 42.53
C LEU A 630 5.52 5.58 43.90
N GLN A 631 4.70 5.32 44.92
CA GLN A 631 5.09 5.40 46.32
C GLN A 631 5.61 4.02 46.74
N LEU A 632 6.90 3.90 47.08
CA LEU A 632 7.42 2.64 47.59
C LEU A 632 6.82 2.38 48.98
N PRO A 633 6.34 1.16 49.27
CA PRO A 633 5.87 0.80 50.60
C PRO A 633 6.97 0.91 51.66
N ASP A 634 6.57 1.09 52.93
CA ASP A 634 7.48 1.05 54.08
C ASP A 634 7.90 -0.39 54.44
N ASP A 635 7.18 -1.39 53.93
CA ASP A 635 7.33 -2.82 54.24
C ASP A 635 7.93 -3.65 53.09
N LEU A 636 8.90 -3.07 52.36
CA LEU A 636 9.63 -3.79 51.31
C LEU A 636 10.63 -4.79 51.88
N ASP A 637 10.42 -6.07 51.57
CA ASP A 637 11.22 -7.23 52.00
C ASP A 637 11.93 -7.95 50.84
N ALA A 638 11.66 -7.56 49.59
CA ALA A 638 12.18 -8.19 48.38
C ALA A 638 12.53 -7.15 47.29
N PRO A 639 13.37 -7.50 46.29
CA PRO A 639 13.65 -6.64 45.14
C PRO A 639 12.39 -6.21 44.39
N VAL A 640 12.36 -4.94 43.94
CA VAL A 640 11.23 -4.36 43.22
C VAL A 640 11.41 -4.62 41.73
N LYS A 641 10.49 -5.37 41.11
CA LYS A 641 10.46 -5.64 39.67
C LYS A 641 9.38 -4.80 38.99
N VAL A 642 9.78 -4.10 37.93
CA VAL A 642 8.90 -3.40 36.99
C VAL A 642 8.80 -4.20 35.70
N GLU A 643 7.59 -4.41 35.19
CA GLU A 643 7.30 -4.91 33.84
C GLU A 643 6.43 -3.90 33.07
N VAL A 644 6.79 -3.63 31.82
CA VAL A 644 5.97 -2.82 30.90
C VAL A 644 5.78 -3.53 29.57
N LYS A 645 4.52 -3.65 29.14
CA LYS A 645 4.10 -4.24 27.86
C LYS A 645 3.33 -3.19 27.05
N LEU A 646 3.71 -2.96 25.79
CA LEU A 646 2.86 -2.23 24.85
C LEU A 646 1.87 -3.22 24.25
N GLN A 647 0.62 -3.15 24.68
CA GLN A 647 -0.45 -4.04 24.24
C GLN A 647 -1.25 -3.43 23.10
N TYR A 648 -1.78 -4.27 22.22
CA TYR A 648 -2.68 -3.90 21.13
C TYR A 648 -3.89 -4.84 21.08
N ARG A 649 -5.10 -4.30 21.11
CA ARG A 649 -6.36 -4.98 20.77
C ARG A 649 -7.08 -4.17 19.69
N LYS A 650 -7.62 -4.84 18.67
CA LYS A 650 -8.06 -4.15 17.43
C LYS A 650 -9.26 -3.21 17.64
N PHE A 651 -10.11 -3.53 18.60
CA PHE A 651 -11.35 -2.83 18.92
C PHE A 651 -11.53 -2.81 20.45
N ASP A 652 -11.88 -1.67 21.02
CA ASP A 652 -12.21 -1.56 22.45
C ASP A 652 -13.57 -2.20 22.81
N GLN A 653 -13.78 -2.40 24.11
CA GLN A 653 -14.99 -3.03 24.67
C GLN A 653 -16.28 -2.27 24.33
N GLN A 654 -16.29 -0.94 24.45
CA GLN A 654 -17.49 -0.11 24.23
C GLN A 654 -17.95 -0.20 22.77
N TYR A 655 -17.00 -0.12 21.84
CA TYR A 655 -17.29 -0.28 20.42
C TYR A 655 -17.77 -1.70 20.07
N MET A 656 -17.14 -2.74 20.61
CA MET A 656 -17.51 -4.13 20.31
C MET A 656 -18.89 -4.53 20.86
N ASP A 657 -19.29 -4.02 22.02
CA ASP A 657 -20.64 -4.20 22.56
C ASP A 657 -21.73 -3.60 21.64
N MET A 658 -21.47 -2.42 21.07
CA MET A 658 -22.34 -1.84 20.04
C MET A 658 -22.39 -2.71 18.78
N VAL A 659 -21.24 -3.18 18.29
CA VAL A 659 -21.17 -4.06 17.11
C VAL A 659 -21.98 -5.35 17.33
N ALA A 660 -21.81 -6.00 18.48
CA ALA A 660 -22.55 -7.21 18.83
C ALA A 660 -24.07 -6.98 18.82
N LYS A 661 -24.54 -5.95 19.53
CA LYS A 661 -25.96 -5.58 19.61
C LYS A 661 -26.54 -5.06 18.30
N SER A 662 -25.71 -4.52 17.41
CA SER A 662 -26.14 -4.12 16.06
C SER A 662 -26.32 -5.31 15.13
N ASN A 663 -25.44 -6.31 15.20
CA ASN A 663 -25.52 -7.51 14.36
C ASN A 663 -26.62 -8.47 14.86
N GLU A 664 -26.84 -8.57 16.18
CA GLU A 664 -27.94 -9.36 16.76
C GLU A 664 -29.32 -8.92 16.24
N LYS A 665 -29.56 -7.61 16.09
CA LYS A 665 -30.78 -7.04 15.48
C LYS A 665 -30.99 -7.45 14.02
N LEU A 666 -29.93 -7.80 13.31
CA LEU A 666 -29.94 -8.29 11.93
C LEU A 666 -30.04 -9.82 11.84
N GLY A 667 -30.19 -10.51 12.99
CA GLY A 667 -30.19 -11.97 13.08
C GLY A 667 -28.81 -12.60 13.01
N GLN A 668 -27.73 -11.81 13.13
CA GLN A 668 -26.35 -12.28 13.03
C GLN A 668 -25.67 -12.27 14.40
N ILE A 669 -25.32 -13.45 14.93
CA ILE A 669 -24.54 -13.57 16.17
C ILE A 669 -23.06 -13.65 15.83
N ILE A 670 -22.30 -12.66 16.30
CA ILE A 670 -20.84 -12.64 16.15
C ILE A 670 -20.17 -13.59 17.16
N ARG A 671 -18.95 -14.04 16.86
CA ARG A 671 -18.15 -14.85 17.79
C ARG A 671 -18.01 -14.15 19.15
N GLY A 672 -18.14 -14.93 20.23
CA GLY A 672 -18.04 -14.47 21.63
C GLY A 672 -19.31 -13.80 22.16
N HIS A 673 -20.26 -13.43 21.30
CA HIS A 673 -21.51 -12.81 21.75
C HIS A 673 -22.53 -13.84 22.23
N GLN A 674 -23.19 -13.53 23.36
CA GLN A 674 -24.37 -14.25 23.83
C GLN A 674 -25.62 -13.36 23.64
N PRO A 675 -26.67 -13.82 22.92
CA PRO A 675 -27.87 -13.03 22.66
C PRO A 675 -28.48 -12.43 23.94
N GLY A 676 -28.83 -11.15 23.88
CA GLY A 676 -29.41 -10.39 24.99
C GLY A 676 -28.45 -10.03 26.13
N GLN A 677 -27.16 -10.38 26.07
CA GLN A 677 -26.16 -10.00 27.07
C GLN A 677 -25.32 -8.78 26.60
N ALA A 678 -24.41 -8.31 27.45
CA ALA A 678 -23.31 -7.46 27.01
C ALA A 678 -22.22 -8.31 26.34
N TYR A 679 -21.51 -7.75 25.36
CA TYR A 679 -20.38 -8.44 24.75
C TYR A 679 -19.19 -8.54 25.72
N GLU A 680 -18.44 -9.63 25.69
CA GLU A 680 -17.17 -9.77 26.42
C GLU A 680 -15.99 -9.79 25.42
N ASN A 681 -15.04 -8.86 25.58
CA ASN A 681 -14.03 -8.60 24.56
C ASN A 681 -12.82 -9.55 24.62
N GLU A 682 -13.06 -10.78 24.17
CA GLU A 682 -12.08 -11.85 23.91
C GLU A 682 -11.18 -11.61 22.68
N LEU A 683 -11.14 -10.40 22.07
CA LEU A 683 -10.33 -10.17 20.87
C LEU A 683 -8.81 -10.33 21.16
N PRO A 684 -8.01 -10.83 20.20
CA PRO A 684 -6.60 -11.15 20.44
C PRO A 684 -5.79 -9.90 20.80
N ILE A 685 -5.32 -9.87 22.05
CA ILE A 685 -4.31 -8.91 22.50
C ILE A 685 -2.96 -9.35 21.96
N THR A 686 -2.20 -8.40 21.40
CA THR A 686 -0.85 -8.62 20.88
C THR A 686 0.12 -7.70 21.60
N THR A 687 1.09 -8.28 22.32
CA THR A 687 2.22 -7.53 22.88
C THR A 687 3.13 -7.08 21.73
N LEU A 688 3.15 -5.79 21.43
CA LEU A 688 3.97 -5.19 20.38
C LEU A 688 5.43 -4.97 20.83
N ALA A 689 5.64 -4.78 22.13
CA ALA A 689 6.95 -4.63 22.75
C ALA A 689 6.87 -4.91 24.27
N PHE A 690 7.98 -5.32 24.86
CA PHE A 690 8.13 -5.62 26.28
C PHE A 690 9.47 -5.12 26.81
N ASP A 691 9.48 -4.67 28.07
CA ASP A 691 10.70 -4.48 28.85
C ASP A 691 10.47 -4.73 30.33
N SER A 692 11.54 -5.05 31.06
CA SER A 692 11.52 -5.23 32.51
C SER A 692 12.84 -4.82 33.16
N VAL A 693 12.75 -4.24 34.36
CA VAL A 693 13.87 -3.89 35.22
C VAL A 693 13.55 -4.33 36.65
N THR A 694 14.47 -5.03 37.29
CA THR A 694 14.45 -5.29 38.73
C THR A 694 15.45 -4.37 39.43
N PHE A 695 15.07 -3.81 40.57
CA PHE A 695 15.88 -2.93 41.40
C PHE A 695 16.16 -3.59 42.76
N PRO A 696 17.41 -3.54 43.29
CA PRO A 696 17.69 -3.93 44.67
C PRO A 696 17.08 -2.92 45.65
N VAL A 697 16.87 -3.33 46.91
CA VAL A 697 16.26 -2.51 47.96
C VAL A 697 17.20 -2.38 49.17
N GLU A 698 17.30 -1.20 49.76
CA GLU A 698 18.11 -0.94 50.94
C GLU A 698 17.67 -1.84 52.11
N GLY A 699 18.60 -2.64 52.64
CA GLY A 699 18.34 -3.60 53.73
C GLY A 699 17.90 -5.00 53.27
N VAL A 700 17.66 -5.23 51.97
CA VAL A 700 17.32 -6.54 51.40
C VAL A 700 18.56 -7.20 50.79
N ASP A 701 19.02 -8.31 51.38
CA ASP A 701 20.16 -9.08 50.89
C ASP A 701 19.74 -10.00 49.72
N ALA A 702 19.73 -9.45 48.51
CA ALA A 702 19.37 -10.16 47.28
C ALA A 702 20.17 -9.66 46.07
N GLU A 703 20.83 -10.57 45.35
CA GLU A 703 21.54 -10.25 44.12
C GLU A 703 20.56 -9.99 42.97
N VAL A 704 20.68 -8.81 42.33
CA VAL A 704 19.78 -8.38 41.26
C VAL A 704 20.53 -8.24 39.94
N THR A 705 20.31 -9.20 39.04
CA THR A 705 20.80 -9.14 37.65
C THR A 705 19.70 -8.68 36.70
N ASN A 706 20.02 -7.77 35.79
CA ASN A 706 19.14 -7.31 34.72
C ASN A 706 19.69 -7.74 33.35
N ALA A 707 18.81 -8.07 32.40
CA ALA A 707 19.22 -8.35 31.02
C ALA A 707 19.80 -7.07 30.37
N PRO A 708 20.92 -7.17 29.62
CA PRO A 708 21.46 -6.04 28.88
C PRO A 708 20.50 -5.61 27.76
N ARG A 709 20.61 -4.35 27.33
CA ARG A 709 19.77 -3.78 26.27
C ARG A 709 20.60 -3.58 25.01
N GLU A 710 20.21 -4.25 23.93
CA GLU A 710 20.83 -4.12 22.59
C GLU A 710 20.38 -2.82 21.89
N ILE A 711 20.58 -1.69 22.57
CA ILE A 711 20.27 -0.34 22.10
C ILE A 711 21.51 0.51 22.34
N PRO A 712 22.10 1.17 21.30
CA PRO A 712 23.23 2.05 21.50
C PRO A 712 22.93 3.13 22.55
N LEU A 713 23.89 3.42 23.43
CA LEU A 713 23.71 4.35 24.56
C LEU A 713 23.18 5.72 24.11
N TRP A 714 23.75 6.26 23.03
CA TRP A 714 23.30 7.53 22.43
C TRP A 714 21.87 7.45 21.89
N GLN A 715 21.43 6.30 21.37
CA GLN A 715 20.08 6.13 20.86
C GLN A 715 19.05 6.08 22.00
N ARG A 716 19.39 5.53 23.17
CA ARG A 716 18.49 5.57 24.34
C ARG A 716 18.24 7.01 24.79
N TRP A 717 19.29 7.81 24.94
CA TRP A 717 19.18 9.25 25.26
C TRP A 717 18.44 10.04 24.18
N ASN A 718 18.72 9.77 22.89
CA ASN A 718 18.06 10.47 21.79
C ASN A 718 16.57 10.11 21.66
N ASP A 719 16.21 8.83 21.81
CA ASP A 719 14.82 8.36 21.81
C ASP A 719 14.01 8.97 22.97
N TYR A 720 14.63 9.07 24.16
CA TYR A 720 14.07 9.74 25.33
C TYR A 720 13.86 11.25 25.08
N GLY A 721 14.90 11.96 24.61
CA GLY A 721 14.82 13.39 24.27
C GLY A 721 13.76 13.68 23.19
N ILE A 722 13.62 12.82 22.18
CA ILE A 722 12.56 12.92 21.17
C ILE A 722 11.17 12.76 21.80
N GLY A 723 11.01 11.78 22.70
CA GLY A 723 9.75 11.51 23.38
C GLY A 723 9.29 12.61 24.35
N LEU A 724 10.23 13.43 24.85
CA LEU A 724 9.98 14.66 25.61
C LEU A 724 9.66 15.83 24.66
N LEU A 725 10.52 16.09 23.66
CA LEU A 725 10.37 17.17 22.67
C LEU A 725 9.02 17.15 21.94
N LEU A 726 8.51 15.96 21.61
CA LEU A 726 7.25 15.82 20.86
C LEU A 726 5.98 16.09 21.69
N LYS A 727 6.08 16.27 23.01
CA LYS A 727 5.00 16.83 23.84
C LYS A 727 4.88 18.36 23.72
N GLY A 728 5.77 19.00 22.97
CA GLY A 728 5.82 20.45 22.84
C GLY A 728 6.38 21.10 24.10
N LYS A 729 5.77 22.20 24.56
CA LYS A 729 6.38 23.13 25.53
C LYS A 729 6.41 22.65 26.99
N GLY A 730 5.92 21.45 27.31
CA GLY A 730 5.88 20.94 28.69
C GLY A 730 7.24 20.53 29.25
N GLU A 731 8.11 19.94 28.42
CA GLU A 731 9.27 19.15 28.88
C GLU A 731 10.55 19.45 28.06
N LEU A 732 10.63 20.65 27.47
CA LEU A 732 11.72 21.06 26.58
C LEU A 732 13.08 21.12 27.29
N ARG A 733 13.12 21.51 28.57
CA ARG A 733 14.35 21.48 29.37
C ARG A 733 14.90 20.06 29.49
N GLN A 734 14.07 19.10 29.91
CA GLN A 734 14.46 17.69 30.03
C GLN A 734 14.88 17.13 28.67
N ALA A 735 14.26 17.58 27.57
CA ALA A 735 14.70 17.23 26.21
C ALA A 735 16.10 17.80 25.89
N ALA A 736 16.40 19.05 26.27
CA ALA A 736 17.73 19.64 26.10
C ALA A 736 18.79 18.93 26.96
N ASP A 737 18.48 18.61 28.22
CA ASP A 737 19.35 17.84 29.10
C ASP A 737 19.66 16.45 28.47
N ALA A 738 18.64 15.76 27.94
CA ALA A 738 18.79 14.49 27.24
C ALA A 738 19.63 14.58 25.96
N PHE A 739 19.40 15.57 25.09
CA PHE A 739 20.20 15.75 23.87
C PHE A 739 21.64 16.23 24.17
N SER A 740 21.87 16.85 25.33
CA SER A 740 23.22 17.17 25.80
C SER A 740 24.02 15.92 26.16
N GLU A 741 23.37 14.87 26.70
CA GLU A 741 24.03 13.56 26.86
C GLU A 741 24.34 12.89 25.51
N VAL A 742 23.50 13.08 24.49
CA VAL A 742 23.78 12.62 23.12
C VAL A 742 25.00 13.37 22.53
N GLU A 743 25.10 14.68 22.76
CA GLU A 743 26.25 15.48 22.32
C GLU A 743 27.57 15.07 23.01
N LYS A 744 27.54 14.80 24.34
CA LYS A 744 28.69 14.28 25.10
C LYS A 744 29.21 12.93 24.57
N LEU A 745 28.35 12.15 23.91
CA LEU A 745 28.72 10.88 23.27
C LEU A 745 29.29 11.04 21.85
N ASN A 746 29.66 12.27 21.45
CA ASN A 746 30.21 12.62 20.14
C ASN A 746 29.31 12.14 18.99
N ARG A 747 28.03 12.53 19.04
CA ARG A 747 27.01 12.21 18.04
C ARG A 747 26.34 13.48 17.54
N TRP A 748 26.29 13.66 16.22
CA TRP A 748 25.61 14.80 15.58
C TRP A 748 24.12 14.93 15.96
N ASP A 749 23.48 13.83 16.34
CA ASP A 749 22.09 13.79 16.83
C ASP A 749 21.84 14.79 17.96
N GLY A 750 22.81 14.95 18.88
CA GLY A 750 22.72 15.84 20.05
C GLY A 750 22.56 17.32 19.66
N PRO A 751 23.58 17.97 19.08
CA PRO A 751 23.49 19.36 18.65
C PRO A 751 22.38 19.60 17.60
N MET A 752 22.09 18.62 16.73
CA MET A 752 20.99 18.71 15.76
C MET A 752 19.61 18.82 16.45
N ASN A 753 19.39 18.07 17.53
CA ASN A 753 18.10 18.07 18.24
C ASN A 753 18.05 19.14 19.35
N LEU A 754 19.18 19.55 19.93
CA LEU A 754 19.29 20.79 20.71
C LEU A 754 18.85 22.01 19.89
N ALA A 755 19.28 22.12 18.63
CA ALA A 755 18.80 23.18 17.73
C ALA A 755 17.27 23.16 17.54
N ARG A 756 16.62 21.99 17.54
CA ARG A 756 15.15 21.88 17.52
C ARG A 756 14.51 22.37 18.82
N VAL A 757 15.08 22.04 19.98
CA VAL A 757 14.60 22.52 21.29
C VAL A 757 14.70 24.04 21.36
N TYR A 758 15.90 24.60 21.16
CA TYR A 758 16.14 26.03 21.27
C TYR A 758 15.28 26.85 20.28
N ASN A 759 15.11 26.38 19.04
CA ASN A 759 14.17 26.96 18.06
C ASN A 759 12.70 26.90 18.53
N THR A 760 12.30 25.89 19.31
CA THR A 760 10.93 25.75 19.83
C THR A 760 10.67 26.63 21.06
N GLU A 761 11.72 26.89 21.86
CA GLU A 761 11.70 27.85 22.97
C GLU A 761 11.76 29.30 22.48
N GLY A 762 12.43 29.56 21.36
CA GLY A 762 12.72 30.91 20.84
C GLY A 762 14.14 31.41 21.16
N GLN A 763 15.03 30.52 21.58
CA GLN A 763 16.45 30.75 21.85
C GLN A 763 17.24 30.62 20.53
N ILE A 764 17.25 31.68 19.73
CA ILE A 764 17.64 31.59 18.31
C ILE A 764 19.17 31.58 18.14
N ASP A 765 19.91 32.28 18.99
CA ASP A 765 21.38 32.31 18.92
C ASP A 765 21.98 31.00 19.47
N GLU A 766 21.33 30.40 20.46
CA GLU A 766 21.60 29.05 20.97
C GLU A 766 21.32 27.98 19.90
N ALA A 767 20.22 28.15 19.13
CA ALA A 767 19.93 27.29 17.97
C ALA A 767 21.00 27.42 16.86
N VAL A 768 21.50 28.64 16.58
CA VAL A 768 22.66 28.83 15.67
C VAL A 768 23.90 28.13 16.21
N ALA A 769 24.23 28.32 17.49
CA ALA A 769 25.41 27.72 18.10
C ALA A 769 25.35 26.19 18.10
N ALA A 770 24.15 25.61 18.27
CA ALA A 770 23.91 24.18 18.14
C ALA A 770 24.06 23.69 16.68
N LEU A 771 23.51 24.42 15.70
CA LEU A 771 23.69 24.09 14.28
C LEU A 771 25.13 24.23 13.78
N GLN A 772 25.93 25.12 14.37
CA GLN A 772 27.36 25.23 14.10
C GLN A 772 28.12 23.98 14.57
N ARG A 773 27.90 23.54 15.82
CA ARG A 773 28.50 22.30 16.34
C ARG A 773 28.02 21.06 15.58
N ALA A 774 26.76 21.01 15.17
CA ALA A 774 26.26 19.94 14.29
C ALA A 774 27.00 19.89 12.94
N ALA A 775 27.36 21.05 12.36
CA ALA A 775 28.08 21.12 11.08
C ALA A 775 29.52 20.57 11.12
N GLU A 776 30.15 20.51 12.31
CA GLU A 776 31.47 19.90 12.49
C GLU A 776 31.47 18.41 12.09
N PHE A 777 30.33 17.72 12.28
CA PHE A 777 30.12 16.31 11.91
C PHE A 777 29.78 16.08 10.43
N SER A 778 29.80 17.13 9.58
CA SER A 778 29.39 17.06 8.17
C SER A 778 30.15 16.07 7.28
N GLY A 779 31.30 15.56 7.75
CA GLY A 779 32.09 14.51 7.11
C GLY A 779 31.78 13.07 7.57
N GLU A 780 30.90 12.86 8.56
CA GLU A 780 30.53 11.52 9.03
C GLU A 780 29.56 10.79 8.07
N GLU A 781 29.69 9.46 7.96
CA GLU A 781 28.69 8.67 7.24
C GLU A 781 27.32 8.76 7.93
N GLY A 782 26.29 9.03 7.14
CA GLY A 782 24.90 9.14 7.62
C GLY A 782 24.52 10.51 8.20
N TYR A 783 25.42 11.50 8.25
CA TYR A 783 25.07 12.86 8.65
C TYR A 783 23.97 13.46 7.74
N PRO A 784 22.80 13.86 8.29
CA PRO A 784 21.66 14.29 7.48
C PRO A 784 21.79 15.77 7.09
N ARG A 785 22.64 16.06 6.10
CA ARG A 785 22.86 17.43 5.56
C ARG A 785 21.54 18.14 5.21
N TRP A 786 20.55 17.41 4.70
CA TRP A 786 19.22 17.94 4.38
C TRP A 786 18.48 18.45 5.64
N THR A 787 18.53 17.71 6.75
CA THR A 787 17.91 18.12 8.02
C THR A 787 18.62 19.33 8.61
N TRP A 788 19.96 19.35 8.54
CA TRP A 788 20.76 20.53 8.93
C TRP A 788 20.43 21.75 8.08
N ALA A 789 20.32 21.59 6.76
CA ALA A 789 20.02 22.68 5.83
C ALA A 789 18.60 23.21 6.04
N TRP A 790 17.61 22.34 6.27
CA TRP A 790 16.26 22.75 6.64
C TRP A 790 16.24 23.56 7.95
N LEU A 791 16.84 23.06 9.04
CA LEU A 791 16.91 23.78 10.31
C LEU A 791 17.65 25.10 10.19
N SER A 792 18.77 25.13 9.45
CA SER A 792 19.50 26.37 9.13
C SER A 792 18.64 27.36 8.36
N GLY A 793 17.80 26.89 7.42
CA GLY A 793 16.82 27.71 6.72
C GLY A 793 15.76 28.31 7.64
N VAL A 794 15.21 27.52 8.57
CA VAL A 794 14.27 27.98 9.60
C VAL A 794 14.89 29.06 10.48
N VAL A 795 16.10 28.82 11.00
CA VAL A 795 16.80 29.72 11.93
C VAL A 795 17.28 31.00 11.22
N ASN A 796 17.87 30.90 10.03
CA ASN A 796 18.24 32.06 9.21
C ASN A 796 17.00 32.94 8.91
N ARG A 797 15.85 32.33 8.58
CA ARG A 797 14.60 33.06 8.32
C ARG A 797 14.13 33.83 9.56
N GLN A 798 14.19 33.24 10.75
CA GLN A 798 13.80 33.91 12.00
C GLN A 798 14.74 35.07 12.37
N GLN A 799 16.04 34.96 12.05
CA GLN A 799 17.00 36.05 12.21
C GLN A 799 16.97 37.08 11.06
N GLY A 800 16.00 37.01 10.14
CA GLY A 800 15.87 37.92 9.00
C GLY A 800 16.93 37.75 7.90
N ARG A 801 17.79 36.72 7.99
CA ARG A 801 18.78 36.32 6.98
C ARG A 801 18.11 35.54 5.86
N LEU A 802 17.22 36.22 5.14
CA LEU A 802 16.31 35.59 4.16
C LEU A 802 17.03 35.08 2.91
N ASP A 803 18.14 35.72 2.51
CA ASP A 803 18.92 35.30 1.33
C ASP A 803 19.65 33.98 1.62
N GLU A 804 20.23 33.84 2.82
CA GLU A 804 20.83 32.61 3.34
C GLU A 804 19.77 31.53 3.58
N ALA A 805 18.60 31.89 4.12
CA ALA A 805 17.49 30.96 4.33
C ALA A 805 17.02 30.33 3.01
N THR A 806 16.85 31.13 1.96
CA THR A 806 16.48 30.62 0.62
C THR A 806 17.55 29.70 0.04
N LEU A 807 18.85 30.01 0.18
CA LEU A 807 19.94 29.11 -0.23
C LEU A 807 19.89 27.77 0.53
N ASN A 808 19.68 27.81 1.86
CA ASN A 808 19.54 26.62 2.69
C ASN A 808 18.35 25.75 2.29
N LEU A 809 17.18 26.34 2.06
CA LEU A 809 15.95 25.61 1.71
C LEU A 809 16.02 25.02 0.29
N ARG A 810 16.66 25.72 -0.66
CA ARG A 810 16.97 25.16 -1.98
C ARG A 810 17.92 23.96 -1.90
N SER A 811 18.97 24.03 -1.09
CA SER A 811 19.90 22.90 -0.88
C SER A 811 19.17 21.62 -0.44
N VAL A 812 18.06 21.71 0.30
CA VAL A 812 17.23 20.54 0.62
C VAL A 812 16.50 19.97 -0.60
N LEU A 813 15.85 20.83 -1.40
CA LEU A 813 14.98 20.41 -2.50
C LEU A 813 15.75 20.05 -3.79
N GLU A 814 16.85 20.76 -4.06
CA GLU A 814 17.53 20.83 -5.36
C GLU A 814 18.85 20.02 -5.40
N ASP A 815 19.59 19.90 -4.28
CA ASP A 815 20.85 19.12 -4.27
C ASP A 815 20.58 17.62 -4.47
N ARG A 816 21.45 16.94 -5.24
CA ARG A 816 21.49 15.48 -5.30
C ARG A 816 22.88 15.00 -4.93
N THR A 817 22.98 14.32 -3.80
CA THR A 817 24.24 13.79 -3.25
C THR A 817 24.36 12.29 -3.54
N PRO A 818 25.59 11.74 -3.62
CA PRO A 818 25.78 10.30 -3.83
C PRO A 818 25.13 9.42 -2.75
N ASP A 819 24.99 9.91 -1.51
CA ASP A 819 24.27 9.16 -0.45
C ASP A 819 22.75 9.15 -0.69
N MET A 820 22.17 10.26 -1.14
CA MET A 820 20.76 10.31 -1.53
C MET A 820 20.47 9.37 -2.70
N GLU A 821 21.32 9.35 -3.73
CA GLU A 821 21.17 8.43 -4.87
C GLU A 821 21.34 6.95 -4.45
N LYS A 822 22.34 6.65 -3.62
CA LYS A 822 22.59 5.31 -3.03
C LYS A 822 21.40 4.79 -2.22
N ARG A 823 20.70 5.69 -1.50
CA ARG A 823 19.62 5.36 -0.55
C ARG A 823 18.21 5.52 -1.15
N GLY A 824 18.07 6.18 -2.29
CA GLY A 824 16.78 6.47 -2.93
C GLY A 824 16.03 7.66 -2.31
N PHE A 825 16.74 8.70 -1.85
CA PHE A 825 16.12 9.88 -1.24
C PHE A 825 15.92 11.00 -2.26
N ASP A 826 14.73 11.61 -2.24
CA ASP A 826 14.34 12.74 -3.09
C ASP A 826 13.45 13.71 -2.30
N PHE A 827 14.07 14.67 -1.61
CA PHE A 827 13.36 15.66 -0.81
C PHE A 827 12.66 16.75 -1.65
N SER A 828 12.67 16.68 -2.99
CA SER A 828 11.92 17.66 -3.82
C SER A 828 10.40 17.57 -3.69
N LEU A 829 9.90 16.54 -2.99
CA LEU A 829 8.50 16.34 -2.62
C LEU A 829 8.19 16.70 -1.14
N ASP A 830 9.16 17.22 -0.37
CA ASP A 830 8.90 17.73 1.01
C ASP A 830 8.14 19.05 0.93
N PHE A 831 6.81 18.96 0.77
CA PHE A 831 5.97 20.12 0.51
C PHE A 831 5.97 21.16 1.64
N GLU A 832 6.36 20.78 2.86
CA GLU A 832 6.56 21.72 3.96
C GLU A 832 7.85 22.56 3.81
N VAL A 833 8.91 21.99 3.23
CA VAL A 833 10.09 22.76 2.84
C VAL A 833 9.83 23.62 1.59
N ILE A 834 9.02 23.12 0.64
CA ILE A 834 8.53 23.93 -0.49
C ILE A 834 7.73 25.13 0.01
N ASN A 835 6.79 24.92 0.93
CA ASN A 835 6.01 26.00 1.55
C ASN A 835 6.90 27.02 2.27
N LEU A 836 7.89 26.56 3.04
CA LEU A 836 8.81 27.43 3.76
C LEU A 836 9.70 28.24 2.80
N LEU A 837 10.14 27.65 1.68
CA LEU A 837 10.84 28.38 0.61
C LEU A 837 9.94 29.45 -0.02
N GLY A 838 8.70 29.11 -0.37
CA GLY A 838 7.72 30.07 -0.92
C GLY A 838 7.46 31.25 0.02
N GLN A 839 7.35 31.00 1.33
CA GLN A 839 7.22 32.05 2.35
C GLN A 839 8.48 32.92 2.44
N THR A 840 9.67 32.32 2.33
CA THR A 840 10.94 33.04 2.37
C THR A 840 11.07 33.97 1.16
N LEU A 841 10.78 33.47 -0.05
CA LEU A 841 10.77 34.24 -1.29
C LEU A 841 9.75 35.41 -1.24
N PHE A 842 8.56 35.19 -0.65
CA PHE A 842 7.56 36.24 -0.48
C PHE A 842 8.08 37.40 0.40
N ASP A 843 8.69 37.09 1.54
CA ASP A 843 9.26 38.08 2.44
C ASP A 843 10.54 38.74 1.88
N GLN A 844 11.35 38.02 1.11
CA GLN A 844 12.44 38.62 0.33
C GLN A 844 11.87 39.66 -0.65
N GLY A 845 10.83 39.32 -1.40
CA GLY A 845 10.18 40.27 -2.32
C GLY A 845 9.64 41.51 -1.58
N ARG A 846 9.01 41.32 -0.41
CA ARG A 846 8.56 42.42 0.46
C ARG A 846 9.71 43.24 1.06
N LEU A 847 10.89 42.66 1.25
CA LEU A 847 12.10 43.39 1.63
C LEU A 847 12.65 44.20 0.44
N ARG A 848 12.70 43.62 -0.78
CA ARG A 848 13.14 44.30 -2.00
C ARG A 848 12.20 45.46 -2.38
N ALA A 849 10.89 45.30 -2.27
CA ALA A 849 9.91 46.38 -2.48
C ALA A 849 10.12 47.54 -1.50
N ARG A 850 10.32 47.26 -0.20
CA ARG A 850 10.68 48.28 0.80
C ARG A 850 12.05 48.94 0.58
N GLN A 851 12.90 48.34 -0.27
CA GLN A 851 14.17 48.91 -0.74
C GLN A 851 14.03 49.66 -2.08
N GLY A 852 12.82 49.80 -2.64
CA GLY A 852 12.57 50.42 -3.95
C GLY A 852 12.97 49.56 -5.15
N ARG A 853 13.13 48.24 -4.96
CA ARG A 853 13.61 47.27 -5.96
C ARG A 853 12.44 46.45 -6.54
N ASP A 854 11.40 47.15 -6.98
CA ASP A 854 10.10 46.56 -7.34
C ASP A 854 10.17 45.49 -8.45
N GLY A 855 11.12 45.62 -9.37
CA GLY A 855 11.36 44.62 -10.41
C GLY A 855 11.82 43.27 -9.84
N GLU A 856 12.73 43.29 -8.87
CA GLU A 856 13.19 42.09 -8.16
C GLU A 856 12.10 41.55 -7.24
N ALA A 857 11.34 42.43 -6.58
CA ALA A 857 10.21 42.04 -5.74
C ALA A 857 9.19 41.22 -6.52
N ARG A 858 8.79 41.68 -7.72
CA ARG A 858 7.87 40.96 -8.61
C ARG A 858 8.43 39.63 -9.11
N GLN A 859 9.74 39.54 -9.38
CA GLN A 859 10.37 38.27 -9.76
C GLN A 859 10.31 37.25 -8.61
N LEU A 860 10.66 37.68 -7.39
CA LEU A 860 10.58 36.84 -6.18
C LEU A 860 9.14 36.41 -5.86
N TRP A 861 8.15 37.28 -6.08
CA TRP A 861 6.73 36.95 -5.91
C TRP A 861 6.22 35.97 -6.97
N GLN A 862 6.63 36.10 -8.23
CA GLN A 862 6.33 35.13 -9.29
C GLN A 862 6.96 33.76 -8.99
N GLU A 863 8.20 33.73 -8.48
CA GLU A 863 8.85 32.49 -8.08
C GLU A 863 8.22 31.87 -6.83
N ALA A 864 7.77 32.69 -5.85
CA ALA A 864 7.01 32.22 -4.71
C ALA A 864 5.67 31.58 -5.14
N ILE A 865 4.95 32.18 -6.10
CA ILE A 865 3.73 31.57 -6.69
C ILE A 865 4.05 30.21 -7.31
N ALA A 866 5.05 30.12 -8.19
CA ALA A 866 5.44 28.85 -8.82
C ALA A 866 5.91 27.81 -7.78
N THR A 867 6.47 28.24 -6.66
CA THR A 867 6.86 27.38 -5.53
C THR A 867 5.64 26.82 -4.80
N PHE A 868 4.62 27.64 -4.48
CA PHE A 868 3.39 27.15 -3.87
C PHE A 868 2.51 26.34 -4.84
N GLU A 869 2.54 26.65 -6.15
CA GLU A 869 1.88 25.83 -7.18
C GLU A 869 2.50 24.40 -7.23
N ARG A 870 3.80 24.24 -6.95
CA ARG A 870 4.42 22.90 -6.75
C ARG A 870 3.86 22.16 -5.54
N THR A 871 3.62 22.84 -4.40
CA THR A 871 2.94 22.22 -3.25
C THR A 871 1.57 21.68 -3.65
N LEU A 872 0.76 22.46 -4.36
CA LEU A 872 -0.60 22.08 -4.75
C LEU A 872 -0.66 20.93 -5.78
N VAL A 873 0.43 20.62 -6.48
CA VAL A 873 0.57 19.42 -7.31
C VAL A 873 0.78 18.16 -6.46
N ILE A 874 1.33 18.29 -5.25
CA ILE A 874 1.62 17.19 -4.31
C ILE A 874 0.44 16.97 -3.35
N ASP A 875 0.03 18.01 -2.62
CA ASP A 875 -1.22 18.05 -1.85
C ASP A 875 -2.06 19.27 -2.23
N SER A 876 -3.05 19.05 -3.10
CA SER A 876 -4.05 20.04 -3.52
C SER A 876 -4.99 20.55 -2.41
N GLU A 877 -4.74 20.17 -1.17
CA GLU A 877 -5.51 20.53 0.02
C GLU A 877 -4.68 21.32 1.05
N ASP A 878 -3.44 21.73 0.67
CA ASP A 878 -2.51 22.44 1.53
C ASP A 878 -2.99 23.87 1.89
N VAL A 879 -3.17 24.07 3.19
CA VAL A 879 -3.70 25.30 3.80
C VAL A 879 -2.72 26.48 3.67
N THR A 880 -1.42 26.20 3.71
CA THR A 880 -0.32 27.19 3.70
C THR A 880 -0.08 27.72 2.29
N ALA A 881 -0.04 26.85 1.29
CA ALA A 881 0.08 27.21 -0.11
C ALA A 881 -1.09 28.09 -0.54
N HIS A 882 -2.34 27.70 -0.24
CA HIS A 882 -3.51 28.54 -0.53
C HIS A 882 -3.48 29.89 0.20
N HIS A 883 -3.05 29.94 1.47
CA HIS A 883 -2.94 31.21 2.20
C HIS A 883 -1.95 32.18 1.53
N ASN A 884 -0.75 31.68 1.17
CA ASN A 884 0.28 32.54 0.59
C ASN A 884 -0.01 32.88 -0.87
N LEU A 885 -0.63 31.98 -1.64
CA LEU A 885 -1.11 32.27 -2.99
C LEU A 885 -2.23 33.33 -2.98
N GLN A 886 -3.15 33.34 -2.00
CA GLN A 886 -4.10 34.44 -1.83
C GLN A 886 -3.35 35.79 -1.73
N LEU A 887 -2.39 35.88 -0.82
CA LEU A 887 -1.66 37.11 -0.53
C LEU A 887 -0.76 37.56 -1.70
N LEU A 888 -0.05 36.62 -2.34
CA LEU A 888 0.83 36.89 -3.48
C LEU A 888 0.06 37.37 -4.71
N ASN A 889 -1.10 36.77 -5.01
CA ASN A 889 -1.93 37.21 -6.13
C ASN A 889 -2.54 38.60 -5.85
N ALA A 890 -2.92 38.93 -4.61
CA ALA A 890 -3.33 40.29 -4.24
C ALA A 890 -2.17 41.31 -4.37
N GLU A 891 -0.96 40.97 -3.92
CA GLU A 891 0.24 41.81 -4.04
C GLU A 891 0.64 42.06 -5.52
N LEU A 892 0.23 41.18 -6.44
CA LEU A 892 0.40 41.33 -7.90
C LEU A 892 -0.83 41.88 -8.65
N GLY A 893 -1.98 42.05 -8.00
CA GLY A 893 -3.22 42.56 -8.60
C GLY A 893 -4.08 41.53 -9.37
N ASP A 894 -3.92 40.23 -9.13
CA ASP A 894 -4.83 39.18 -9.61
C ASP A 894 -5.88 38.86 -8.52
N ASP A 895 -6.85 39.76 -8.39
CA ASP A 895 -7.96 39.64 -7.43
C ASP A 895 -8.76 38.33 -7.60
N ALA A 896 -8.85 37.83 -8.84
CA ALA A 896 -9.63 36.63 -9.17
C ALA A 896 -8.96 35.36 -8.60
N LYS A 897 -7.65 35.18 -8.81
CA LYS A 897 -6.89 34.11 -8.15
C LYS A 897 -6.83 34.30 -6.64
N SER A 898 -6.72 35.54 -6.16
CA SER A 898 -6.67 35.83 -4.73
C SER A 898 -7.95 35.34 -4.03
N GLN A 899 -9.13 35.67 -4.55
CA GLN A 899 -10.42 35.25 -4.00
C GLN A 899 -10.63 33.73 -4.06
N GLU A 900 -10.22 33.06 -5.13
CA GLU A 900 -10.31 31.59 -5.22
C GLU A 900 -9.39 30.90 -4.20
N HIS A 901 -8.16 31.39 -4.02
CA HIS A 901 -7.27 30.86 -3.00
C HIS A 901 -7.70 31.21 -1.57
N GLU A 902 -8.32 32.36 -1.32
CA GLU A 902 -8.98 32.67 -0.04
C GLU A 902 -10.12 31.67 0.25
N ARG A 903 -10.93 31.35 -0.76
CA ARG A 903 -12.03 30.37 -0.66
C ARG A 903 -11.49 28.97 -0.35
N LEU A 904 -10.47 28.51 -1.06
CA LEU A 904 -9.83 27.20 -0.83
C LEU A 904 -9.11 27.15 0.53
N HIS A 905 -8.40 28.21 0.92
CA HIS A 905 -7.80 28.32 2.25
C HIS A 905 -8.87 28.19 3.35
N ARG A 906 -9.96 28.97 3.29
CA ARG A 906 -11.09 28.85 4.24
C ARG A 906 -11.74 27.47 4.23
N ARG A 907 -11.81 26.80 3.07
CA ARG A 907 -12.33 25.43 2.97
C ARG A 907 -11.45 24.43 3.72
N TYR A 908 -10.14 24.44 3.49
CA TYR A 908 -9.24 23.40 4.03
C TYR A 908 -8.78 23.68 5.47
N LYS A 909 -8.54 24.95 5.83
CA LYS A 909 -8.07 25.36 7.17
C LYS A 909 -8.93 24.75 8.29
N PRO A 910 -8.36 24.25 9.40
CA PRO A 910 -9.12 23.89 10.59
C PRO A 910 -9.94 25.06 11.15
N ASP A 911 -11.05 24.75 11.83
CA ASP A 911 -11.72 25.74 12.68
C ASP A 911 -11.07 25.72 14.07
N ASP A 912 -10.28 26.75 14.35
CA ASP A 912 -9.54 26.91 15.61
C ASP A 912 -10.48 27.05 16.82
N ASN A 913 -11.75 27.41 16.59
CA ASN A 913 -12.75 27.61 17.65
C ASN A 913 -13.48 26.32 18.02
N ALA A 914 -13.37 25.26 17.22
CA ALA A 914 -14.11 24.01 17.38
C ALA A 914 -14.00 23.42 18.80
N GLN A 915 -12.79 23.49 19.38
CA GLN A 915 -12.51 22.92 20.70
C GLN A 915 -13.31 23.57 21.84
N GLY A 916 -13.70 24.85 21.73
CA GLY A 916 -14.09 25.68 22.88
C GLY A 916 -15.17 25.09 23.80
N ARG A 917 -16.28 24.58 23.25
CA ARG A 917 -17.35 23.93 24.05
C ARG A 917 -17.11 22.43 24.23
N ALA A 918 -16.72 21.73 23.17
CA ALA A 918 -16.63 20.27 23.15
C ALA A 918 -15.55 19.75 24.11
N VAL A 919 -14.35 20.35 24.11
CA VAL A 919 -13.24 19.93 24.98
C VAL A 919 -13.59 20.15 26.46
N ARG A 920 -14.21 21.28 26.82
CA ARG A 920 -14.67 21.53 28.21
C ARG A 920 -15.66 20.44 28.68
N LEU A 921 -16.68 20.16 27.88
CA LEU A 921 -17.68 19.13 28.20
C LEU A 921 -17.07 17.73 28.27
N ALA A 922 -16.11 17.41 27.41
CA ALA A 922 -15.40 16.13 27.45
C ALA A 922 -14.54 15.99 28.71
N ARG A 923 -13.85 17.06 29.11
CA ARG A 923 -13.04 17.08 30.35
C ARG A 923 -13.90 16.90 31.61
N GLU A 924 -15.11 17.45 31.62
CA GLU A 924 -16.11 17.24 32.67
C GLU A 924 -16.69 15.81 32.69
N LYS A 925 -16.83 15.16 31.53
CA LYS A 925 -17.41 13.81 31.37
C LYS A 925 -16.42 12.67 31.59
N TYR A 926 -15.15 12.86 31.24
CA TYR A 926 -14.16 11.79 31.15
C TYR A 926 -12.89 12.11 31.95
N PRO A 927 -12.88 11.95 33.29
CA PRO A 927 -11.76 12.36 34.14
C PRO A 927 -10.40 11.76 33.75
N ALA A 928 -10.37 10.48 33.38
CA ALA A 928 -9.14 9.81 32.94
C ALA A 928 -8.63 10.33 31.59
N ALA A 929 -9.53 10.67 30.66
CA ALA A 929 -9.16 11.27 29.37
C ALA A 929 -8.80 12.76 29.50
N ASN A 930 -9.32 13.47 30.52
CA ASN A 930 -8.82 14.78 30.92
C ASN A 930 -7.38 14.69 31.42
N HIS A 931 -7.09 13.76 32.34
CA HIS A 931 -5.74 13.51 32.88
C HIS A 931 -4.75 13.17 31.77
N ALA A 932 -5.15 12.32 30.82
CA ALA A 932 -4.36 12.00 29.63
C ALA A 932 -4.22 13.16 28.63
N ALA A 933 -4.94 14.28 28.79
CA ALA A 933 -4.87 15.47 27.95
C ALA A 933 -4.16 16.66 28.63
N GLU A 934 -3.43 16.42 29.71
CA GLU A 934 -2.56 17.41 30.36
C GLU A 934 -1.20 17.52 29.65
N ALA A 935 -0.53 18.67 29.77
CA ALA A 935 0.71 18.93 29.04
C ALA A 935 1.92 18.12 29.55
N VAL A 936 1.84 17.62 30.80
CA VAL A 936 2.82 16.75 31.46
C VAL A 936 2.01 15.74 32.28
N VAL A 937 1.98 14.48 31.87
CA VAL A 937 1.12 13.45 32.48
C VAL A 937 1.94 12.49 33.33
N LYS A 938 1.62 12.42 34.64
CA LYS A 938 2.13 11.40 35.57
C LYS A 938 1.04 10.38 35.85
N TYR A 939 1.25 9.12 35.49
CA TYR A 939 0.28 8.04 35.66
C TYR A 939 0.46 7.36 37.04
N PRO A 940 -0.54 7.39 37.94
CA PRO A 940 -0.41 6.81 39.28
C PRO A 940 -0.57 5.29 39.24
N LEU A 941 0.43 4.55 39.73
CA LEU A 941 0.39 3.08 39.77
C LEU A 941 -0.39 2.49 40.97
N GLN A 942 -0.88 3.33 41.90
CA GLN A 942 -1.46 2.89 43.17
C GLN A 942 -2.85 3.52 43.42
N ARG A 943 -3.68 3.57 42.37
CA ARG A 943 -5.08 3.99 42.46
C ARG A 943 -5.90 2.88 43.11
N ALA A 944 -6.66 3.21 44.17
CA ALA A 944 -7.34 2.21 45.02
C ALA A 944 -8.36 1.34 44.26
N GLU A 945 -8.97 1.88 43.20
CA GLU A 945 -9.88 1.17 42.29
C GLU A 945 -9.25 0.89 40.90
N ALA A 946 -7.94 0.59 40.87
CA ALA A 946 -7.27 0.02 39.69
C ALA A 946 -7.51 -1.50 39.60
N PRO A 947 -7.97 -2.04 38.45
CA PRO A 947 -8.14 -3.48 38.28
C PRO A 947 -6.81 -4.22 38.48
N GLY A 948 -6.86 -5.36 39.18
CA GLY A 948 -5.66 -6.16 39.48
C GLY A 948 -4.71 -5.57 40.53
N MET A 949 -5.01 -4.40 41.12
CA MET A 949 -4.34 -3.95 42.34
C MET A 949 -5.01 -4.61 43.57
N PRO A 950 -4.24 -5.12 44.55
CA PRO A 950 -4.81 -5.58 45.81
C PRO A 950 -5.57 -4.46 46.53
N VAL A 951 -6.84 -4.69 46.86
CA VAL A 951 -7.61 -3.76 47.69
C VAL A 951 -6.96 -3.69 49.07
N ALA A 952 -6.58 -2.49 49.50
CA ALA A 952 -6.07 -2.26 50.84
C ALA A 952 -7.14 -2.67 51.86
N VAL A 953 -6.88 -3.75 52.62
CA VAL A 953 -7.73 -4.16 53.74
C VAL A 953 -7.63 -3.05 54.78
N SER A 954 -8.70 -2.26 54.91
CA SER A 954 -8.73 -1.13 55.83
C SER A 954 -8.59 -1.65 57.26
N ASP A 955 -7.42 -1.46 57.86
CA ASP A 955 -7.13 -2.02 59.18
C ASP A 955 -8.10 -1.45 60.21
N ALA A 956 -8.77 -2.34 60.95
CA ALA A 956 -10.02 -2.03 61.66
C ALA A 956 -9.75 -1.34 63.02
N ARG A 957 -9.04 -0.22 62.99
CA ARG A 957 -8.58 0.53 64.17
C ARG A 957 -8.79 2.05 64.07
N THR A 958 -9.98 2.46 63.66
CA THR A 958 -10.51 3.78 64.06
C THR A 958 -11.62 3.57 65.08
N THR A 959 -11.24 3.30 66.34
CA THR A 959 -12.20 3.12 67.43
C THR A 959 -12.93 4.43 67.72
N THR A 960 -14.27 4.35 67.66
CA THR A 960 -15.24 5.39 67.94
C THR A 960 -14.90 6.27 69.16
N ALA A 961 -14.55 7.54 68.91
CA ALA A 961 -14.61 8.60 69.91
C ALA A 961 -16.03 9.21 69.91
N THR A 962 -16.94 8.60 70.66
CA THR A 962 -18.33 9.07 70.78
C THR A 962 -18.43 10.33 71.65
N GLY A 963 -18.68 11.48 71.02
CA GLY A 963 -18.95 12.74 71.72
C GLY A 963 -20.28 12.72 72.47
N GLY A 964 -20.22 12.60 73.80
CA GLY A 964 -21.37 12.78 74.69
C GLY A 964 -21.66 14.25 74.96
N GLY A 965 -22.94 14.65 74.92
CA GLY A 965 -23.37 16.06 74.94
C GLY A 965 -23.21 16.81 76.26
N GLY A 966 -23.41 18.13 76.22
CA GLY A 966 -23.23 19.01 77.38
C GLY A 966 -23.68 20.47 77.20
N GLN A 967 -25.00 20.67 76.99
CA GLN A 967 -25.76 21.94 76.97
C GLN A 967 -25.49 22.91 75.81
#